data_AF-A0A662M0U9-F1
#
_entry.id   AF-A0A662M0U9-F1
#
_cell.length_a   1.000
_cell.length_b   1.000
_cell.length_c   1.000
_cell.angle_alpha   90.00
_cell.angle_beta   90.00
_cell.angle_gamma   90.00
#
_symmetry.space_group_name_H-M   'P 1'
#
loop_
_entity.id
_entity.type
_entity.pdbx_description
1 polymer ?
#
loop_
_entity_poly.entity_id
_entity_poly.type
_entity_poly.pdbx_seq_one_letter_code
_entity_poly.pdbx_strand_id
1 'polypeptide(L)'
;LSNQPKEVRHVTIRNVSLFTLLLLVVMISLGSAAKDSSCPREQVQPVTGGWAVLTWIPSEAAPDKGIVVQLIYPETPRYPAGAPAVVAVPGADTTGSVTLRKGPIDPWIEQGLVRVLFAFPGGGDGATRSGGTYDHRGLASLAAVRDVVRFLRGELPDHNGCTITDLIPYPIIQVGLVGSSNGGNTAVVAMGLFGKKMEVDWYVGWENPAGVQFTTVDIGSRNKPNPAYIPGSCRLTADGAVCDVDYSNLRWDPSASPMGWGPQRSWEKGVLYFDLNGNGTYDDADYTLGAYIGEFAGMEKRVYSTAVLEAAVARGLIDPWPEDVATLDEARSYWEIRDMSRYYARVLEQLPNLRAIVIGSVKDHVQATPDYPHIVLHYQGWQEAGIDWIRLNPDAAYVQAVFKRPADLVDNDADIQVTYSNILQLLEPEGAPDEFLRIAAAAELSDRVYTDDWRTNLDEPLSATGGEAALALPHSVLRLSNGHTLITDGSAGPPDRRGLGPRGGKIVEMDAAGKTIWEYSDGIDFPHHAELSPDGKRVLIADTGNNRVIEVEIATGRVLWDTRDIQLSDGSHLNYPNDANYLPDGDFLITDRNNHRVLVIDRYGQVKWQFGKTSVPGNDGAHLRTPHNADLLPNGDVIIADSNNNRIIEVSPAGKVVWEYCPQGARALNWPRDADRLANGNTLITDSKNGRVIEVTPEGDVVWEFRDLQMPYEADRLLNGNTLISDSGNHRVIEVDPLGKIVWVYPFNPS
;
A
#
# COMPACT_ATOMS: atom_id res chain seq x y z
N LEU A 1 -65.25 10.77 36.94
CA LEU A 1 -64.05 10.58 37.79
C LEU A 1 -63.67 9.10 37.79
N SER A 2 -62.39 8.83 37.99
CA SER A 2 -61.66 7.54 38.08
C SER A 2 -62.23 6.51 39.08
N ASN A 3 -61.87 5.21 39.11
CA ASN A 3 -61.10 4.30 38.20
C ASN A 3 -61.34 2.82 38.63
N GLN A 4 -60.96 1.85 37.77
CA GLN A 4 -60.85 0.39 38.02
C GLN A 4 -59.71 -0.19 37.12
N PRO A 5 -59.16 -1.42 37.31
CA PRO A 5 -58.47 -1.89 38.52
C PRO A 5 -57.26 -2.89 38.31
N LYS A 6 -56.46 -3.13 39.36
CA LYS A 6 -55.75 -4.43 39.68
C LYS A 6 -54.67 -4.95 38.69
N GLU A 7 -53.87 -6.01 38.97
CA GLU A 7 -53.89 -7.06 40.03
C GLU A 7 -52.51 -7.40 40.67
N VAL A 8 -52.34 -8.56 41.35
CA VAL A 8 -51.45 -8.72 42.53
C VAL A 8 -50.78 -10.12 42.71
N ARG A 9 -49.43 -10.11 42.88
CA ARG A 9 -48.50 -11.04 43.61
C ARG A 9 -48.25 -12.52 43.22
N HIS A 10 -47.01 -12.94 43.55
CA HIS A 10 -46.40 -14.29 43.42
C HIS A 10 -46.87 -15.34 44.45
N VAL A 11 -46.67 -16.63 44.10
CA VAL A 11 -46.12 -17.70 44.97
C VAL A 11 -45.24 -18.62 44.09
N THR A 12 -44.30 -19.39 44.67
CA THR A 12 -43.31 -20.24 43.96
C THR A 12 -43.36 -21.71 44.44
N ILE A 13 -42.75 -22.63 43.66
CA ILE A 13 -42.40 -24.05 43.99
C ILE A 13 -43.55 -25.09 43.92
N ARG A 14 -43.53 -25.98 42.91
CA ARG A 14 -43.01 -27.38 43.03
C ARG A 14 -42.96 -28.12 41.68
N ASN A 15 -42.25 -29.26 41.66
CA ASN A 15 -41.97 -30.08 40.46
C ASN A 15 -43.22 -30.70 39.82
N VAL A 16 -43.17 -30.91 38.50
CA VAL A 16 -44.06 -31.78 37.71
C VAL A 16 -43.20 -32.74 36.87
N SER A 17 -43.73 -33.91 36.48
CA SER A 17 -42.97 -34.97 35.83
C SER A 17 -43.60 -35.43 34.50
N LEU A 18 -42.73 -35.61 33.49
CA LEU A 18 -42.85 -36.48 32.30
C LEU A 18 -43.89 -36.17 31.19
N PHE A 19 -43.44 -36.34 29.93
CA PHE A 19 -44.19 -36.41 28.65
C PHE A 19 -44.99 -35.13 28.25
N THR A 20 -44.87 -34.51 27.05
CA THR A 20 -44.03 -34.67 25.82
C THR A 20 -44.21 -33.38 24.96
N LEU A 21 -43.62 -33.07 23.79
CA LEU A 21 -42.68 -33.72 22.85
C LEU A 21 -41.98 -32.63 21.98
N LEU A 22 -40.65 -32.65 21.84
CA LEU A 22 -39.94 -32.32 20.58
C LEU A 22 -38.47 -32.77 20.65
N LEU A 23 -37.86 -33.12 19.51
CA LEU A 23 -36.44 -33.45 19.42
C LEU A 23 -35.59 -32.18 19.22
N LEU A 24 -34.46 -32.10 19.92
CA LEU A 24 -33.30 -31.32 19.50
C LEU A 24 -32.06 -32.22 19.67
N VAL A 25 -31.32 -32.46 18.59
CA VAL A 25 -30.11 -33.31 18.62
C VAL A 25 -28.93 -32.45 19.03
N VAL A 26 -28.29 -32.77 20.15
CA VAL A 26 -27.07 -32.11 20.60
C VAL A 26 -25.87 -32.76 19.92
N MET A 27 -25.36 -32.13 18.86
CA MET A 27 -23.99 -32.32 18.42
C MET A 27 -23.06 -31.57 19.38
N ILE A 28 -22.13 -32.29 20.02
CA ILE A 28 -21.04 -31.64 20.76
C ILE A 28 -19.92 -31.35 19.77
N SER A 29 -19.88 -30.12 19.24
CA SER A 29 -18.70 -29.63 18.55
C SER A 29 -17.65 -29.21 19.58
N LEU A 30 -16.42 -29.74 19.42
CA LEU A 30 -15.24 -29.12 20.02
C LEU A 30 -14.95 -27.84 19.23
N GLY A 31 -15.56 -26.74 19.67
CA GLY A 31 -15.29 -25.43 19.10
C GLY A 31 -13.83 -25.06 19.35
N SER A 32 -13.04 -24.99 18.28
CA SER A 32 -11.86 -24.13 18.29
C SER A 32 -12.33 -22.71 18.61
N ALA A 33 -11.62 -22.03 19.52
CA ALA A 33 -11.96 -20.66 19.88
C ALA A 33 -11.56 -19.74 18.72
N ALA A 34 -12.48 -19.53 17.78
CA ALA A 34 -12.45 -18.34 16.94
C ALA A 34 -12.38 -17.12 17.88
N LYS A 35 -11.49 -16.18 17.60
CA LYS A 35 -11.51 -14.89 18.29
C LYS A 35 -12.85 -14.22 17.98
N ASP A 36 -13.70 -14.04 18.98
CA ASP A 36 -14.71 -12.99 18.93
C ASP A 36 -13.97 -11.67 18.69
N SER A 37 -14.19 -11.05 17.53
CA SER A 37 -13.62 -9.74 17.22
C SER A 37 -14.25 -8.71 18.18
N SER A 38 -13.49 -8.28 19.19
CA SER A 38 -13.93 -7.36 20.24
C SER A 38 -14.18 -5.92 19.76
N CYS A 39 -13.98 -5.65 18.47
CA CYS A 39 -14.05 -4.33 17.87
C CYS A 39 -15.50 -3.93 17.51
N PRO A 40 -16.02 -2.81 18.06
CA PRO A 40 -17.42 -2.41 17.84
C PRO A 40 -17.68 -1.96 16.40
N ARG A 41 -18.32 -2.82 15.60
CA ARG A 41 -18.79 -2.48 14.24
C ARG A 41 -19.76 -1.29 14.18
N GLU A 42 -20.31 -0.87 15.33
CA GLU A 42 -21.15 0.33 15.48
C GLU A 42 -20.40 1.65 15.16
N GLN A 43 -19.06 1.63 15.07
CA GLN A 43 -18.25 2.79 14.67
C GLN A 43 -18.22 3.03 13.14
N VAL A 44 -18.67 2.05 12.33
CA VAL A 44 -18.70 2.13 10.86
C VAL A 44 -20.00 2.81 10.40
N GLN A 45 -19.89 3.97 9.76
CA GLN A 45 -21.03 4.64 9.10
C GLN A 45 -20.87 4.60 7.57
N PRO A 46 -21.94 4.28 6.80
CA PRO A 46 -21.87 4.31 5.34
C PRO A 46 -21.82 5.74 4.80
N VAL A 47 -21.02 5.94 3.76
CA VAL A 47 -20.98 7.18 2.96
C VAL A 47 -21.23 6.84 1.49
N THR A 48 -21.44 7.84 0.64
CA THR A 48 -21.51 7.59 -0.81
C THR A 48 -20.14 7.12 -1.29
N GLY A 49 -20.05 5.89 -1.83
CA GLY A 49 -18.81 5.29 -2.36
C GLY A 49 -18.01 4.39 -1.40
N GLY A 50 -18.48 4.19 -0.17
CA GLY A 50 -17.77 3.37 0.81
C GLY A 50 -18.23 3.64 2.24
N TRP A 51 -17.29 3.67 3.18
CA TRP A 51 -17.59 3.80 4.60
C TRP A 51 -16.64 4.79 5.30
N ALA A 52 -17.01 5.17 6.52
CA ALA A 52 -16.20 6.01 7.37
C ALA A 52 -16.21 5.48 8.81
N VAL A 53 -15.06 5.52 9.48
CA VAL A 53 -14.86 5.07 10.87
C VAL A 53 -14.24 6.20 11.68
N LEU A 54 -14.89 6.54 12.80
CA LEU A 54 -14.40 7.54 13.75
C LEU A 54 -13.90 6.82 15.00
N THR A 55 -12.63 7.02 15.36
CA THR A 55 -12.05 6.49 16.60
C THR A 55 -11.05 7.46 17.25
N TRP A 56 -10.49 7.06 18.38
CA TRP A 56 -9.47 7.77 19.14
C TRP A 56 -8.23 6.89 19.32
N ILE A 57 -7.07 7.42 18.96
CA ILE A 57 -5.78 6.70 19.06
C ILE A 57 -4.99 7.19 20.29
N PRO A 58 -4.34 6.31 21.06
CA PRO A 58 -3.54 6.73 22.21
C PRO A 58 -2.37 7.60 21.77
N SER A 59 -2.14 8.72 22.46
CA SER A 59 -0.96 9.57 22.25
C SER A 59 -0.54 10.25 23.55
N GLU A 60 0.78 10.37 23.74
CA GLU A 60 1.40 11.13 24.83
C GLU A 60 0.99 12.62 24.79
N ALA A 61 0.63 13.13 23.61
CA ALA A 61 0.14 14.48 23.38
C ALA A 61 -1.31 14.72 23.84
N ALA A 62 -2.07 13.66 24.09
CA ALA A 62 -3.49 13.69 24.44
C ALA A 62 -3.86 12.55 25.41
N PRO A 63 -3.23 12.47 26.61
CA PRO A 63 -3.27 11.27 27.45
C PRO A 63 -4.62 10.97 28.12
N ASP A 64 -5.57 11.91 28.07
CA ASP A 64 -6.92 11.81 28.63
C ASP A 64 -7.93 11.14 27.69
N LYS A 65 -7.80 11.35 26.37
CA LYS A 65 -8.78 10.91 25.37
C LYS A 65 -8.19 10.45 24.03
N GLY A 66 -6.89 10.62 23.81
CA GLY A 66 -6.24 10.31 22.54
C GLY A 66 -6.51 11.34 21.44
N ILE A 67 -5.90 11.13 20.28
CA ILE A 67 -6.10 11.91 19.06
C ILE A 67 -7.32 11.36 18.32
N VAL A 68 -8.29 12.23 17.97
CA VAL A 68 -9.45 11.82 17.19
C VAL A 68 -9.08 11.65 15.72
N VAL A 69 -9.45 10.51 15.14
CA VAL A 69 -9.18 10.14 13.74
C VAL A 69 -10.47 9.71 13.06
N GLN A 70 -10.72 10.27 11.87
CA GLN A 70 -11.80 9.88 10.98
C GLN A 70 -11.19 9.31 9.71
N LEU A 71 -11.29 7.99 9.58
CA LEU A 71 -11.01 7.24 8.37
C LEU A 71 -12.22 7.37 7.44
N ILE A 72 -11.98 7.54 6.14
CA ILE A 72 -12.99 7.45 5.07
C ILE A 72 -12.38 6.57 3.98
N TYR A 73 -12.99 5.43 3.69
CA TYR A 73 -12.40 4.39 2.85
C TYR A 73 -13.39 3.87 1.79
N PRO A 74 -12.92 3.58 0.57
CA PRO A 74 -13.76 3.12 -0.54
C PRO A 74 -14.29 1.70 -0.35
N GLU A 75 -15.31 1.35 -1.14
CA GLU A 75 -15.76 -0.04 -1.30
C GLU A 75 -14.68 -0.93 -1.96
N THR A 76 -13.99 -0.41 -2.98
CA THR A 76 -12.86 -1.07 -3.64
C THR A 76 -11.55 -0.30 -3.35
N PRO A 77 -10.51 -0.92 -2.78
CA PRO A 77 -9.21 -0.26 -2.58
C PRO A 77 -8.51 0.05 -3.92
N ARG A 78 -7.56 0.98 -3.93
CA ARG A 78 -6.80 1.34 -5.14
C ARG A 78 -6.03 0.15 -5.72
N TYR A 79 -5.48 -0.71 -4.87
CA TYR A 79 -4.74 -1.91 -5.27
C TYR A 79 -5.34 -3.17 -4.65
N PRO A 80 -5.00 -4.36 -5.19
CA PRO A 80 -5.49 -5.62 -4.66
C PRO A 80 -4.97 -5.95 -3.26
N ALA A 81 -3.69 -5.64 -3.02
CA ALA A 81 -3.03 -5.85 -1.73
C ALA A 81 -3.56 -4.91 -0.63
N GLY A 82 -4.28 -3.84 -1.00
CA GLY A 82 -4.83 -2.86 -0.06
C GLY A 82 -4.84 -1.44 -0.64
N ALA A 83 -5.05 -0.46 0.23
CA ALA A 83 -5.13 0.96 -0.16
C ALA A 83 -3.99 1.80 0.44
N PRO A 84 -3.57 2.88 -0.22
CA PRO A 84 -2.86 3.99 0.42
C PRO A 84 -3.77 4.71 1.41
N ALA A 85 -3.25 4.97 2.60
CA ALA A 85 -3.83 5.95 3.52
C ALA A 85 -3.19 7.32 3.31
N VAL A 86 -4.03 8.34 3.18
CA VAL A 86 -3.62 9.72 2.91
C VAL A 86 -3.98 10.61 4.10
N VAL A 87 -2.96 11.01 4.87
CA VAL A 87 -3.12 11.86 6.05
C VAL A 87 -3.16 13.33 5.62
N ALA A 88 -4.34 13.94 5.74
CA ALA A 88 -4.51 15.37 5.49
C ALA A 88 -4.08 16.17 6.74
N VAL A 89 -2.86 16.71 6.73
CA VAL A 89 -2.30 17.44 7.88
C VAL A 89 -2.94 18.84 7.97
N PRO A 90 -3.60 19.22 9.09
CA PRO A 90 -4.41 20.45 9.14
C PRO A 90 -3.63 21.75 8.86
N GLY A 91 -4.16 22.56 7.94
CA GLY A 91 -3.55 23.80 7.45
C GLY A 91 -3.90 25.07 8.24
N ALA A 92 -3.37 26.22 7.79
CA ALA A 92 -3.47 27.53 8.46
C ALA A 92 -3.04 27.45 9.94
N ASP A 93 -3.72 28.13 10.89
CA ASP A 93 -3.62 27.86 12.34
C ASP A 93 -4.86 27.10 12.86
N THR A 94 -5.39 26.16 12.08
CA THR A 94 -6.51 25.32 12.54
C THR A 94 -6.03 24.14 13.38
N THR A 95 -6.81 23.78 14.39
CA THR A 95 -6.60 22.57 15.19
C THR A 95 -6.98 21.27 14.46
N GLY A 96 -7.51 21.37 13.23
CA GLY A 96 -8.08 20.24 12.49
C GLY A 96 -9.52 19.92 12.88
N SER A 97 -10.19 19.18 12.00
CA SER A 97 -11.56 18.70 12.17
C SER A 97 -11.72 17.33 11.50
N VAL A 98 -12.54 16.49 12.12
CA VAL A 98 -12.94 15.16 11.66
C VAL A 98 -14.37 15.13 11.12
N THR A 99 -15.00 16.31 10.95
CA THR A 99 -16.40 16.41 10.52
C THR A 99 -16.58 15.98 9.06
N LEU A 100 -17.32 14.89 8.84
CA LEU A 100 -17.69 14.41 7.50
C LEU A 100 -18.47 15.47 6.72
N ARG A 101 -18.03 15.73 5.47
CA ARG A 101 -18.79 16.53 4.51
C ARG A 101 -20.06 15.77 4.09
N LYS A 102 -21.22 16.44 4.11
CA LYS A 102 -22.47 15.92 3.51
C LYS A 102 -22.54 16.39 2.07
N GLY A 103 -22.61 15.47 1.10
CA GLY A 103 -22.56 15.82 -0.32
C GLY A 103 -22.51 14.57 -1.22
N PRO A 104 -21.93 14.68 -2.43
CA PRO A 104 -21.60 13.51 -3.25
C PRO A 104 -20.49 12.65 -2.62
N ILE A 105 -20.10 11.59 -3.32
CA ILE A 105 -18.93 10.76 -3.05
C ILE A 105 -17.68 11.61 -2.77
N ASP A 106 -16.85 11.19 -1.81
CA ASP A 106 -15.58 11.86 -1.52
C ASP A 106 -14.59 11.56 -2.67
N PRO A 107 -14.08 12.57 -3.39
CA PRO A 107 -13.27 12.35 -4.59
C PRO A 107 -11.90 11.71 -4.28
N TRP A 108 -11.48 11.63 -3.01
CA TRP A 108 -10.33 10.83 -2.59
C TRP A 108 -10.64 9.33 -2.67
N ILE A 109 -11.82 8.90 -2.20
CA ILE A 109 -12.22 7.49 -2.23
C ILE A 109 -12.65 7.05 -3.65
N GLU A 110 -13.06 7.97 -4.54
CA GLU A 110 -13.19 7.67 -5.98
C GLU A 110 -11.88 7.16 -6.62
N GLN A 111 -10.73 7.48 -6.04
CA GLN A 111 -9.42 7.02 -6.52
C GLN A 111 -8.90 5.77 -5.78
N GLY A 112 -9.74 5.10 -5.00
CA GLY A 112 -9.34 3.94 -4.20
C GLY A 112 -8.49 4.27 -2.96
N LEU A 113 -8.28 5.56 -2.65
CA LEU A 113 -7.45 6.04 -1.56
C LEU A 113 -8.26 6.10 -0.25
N VAL A 114 -7.64 5.76 0.89
CA VAL A 114 -8.23 5.97 2.21
C VAL A 114 -7.89 7.38 2.70
N ARG A 115 -8.90 8.25 2.81
CA ARG A 115 -8.73 9.60 3.33
C ARG A 115 -8.70 9.58 4.86
N VAL A 116 -7.64 10.12 5.46
CA VAL A 116 -7.47 10.18 6.91
C VAL A 116 -7.51 11.64 7.36
N LEU A 117 -8.55 11.97 8.13
CA LEU A 117 -8.70 13.25 8.81
C LEU A 117 -8.40 13.06 10.30
N PHE A 118 -7.78 14.06 10.94
CA PHE A 118 -7.58 14.08 12.39
C PHE A 118 -7.63 15.51 12.94
N ALA A 119 -7.66 15.64 14.26
CA ALA A 119 -7.46 16.93 14.93
C ALA A 119 -6.28 16.86 15.90
N PHE A 120 -5.47 17.91 15.93
CA PHE A 120 -4.39 18.09 16.90
C PHE A 120 -4.92 18.08 18.35
N PRO A 121 -4.05 17.93 19.36
CA PRO A 121 -4.44 18.00 20.77
C PRO A 121 -5.35 19.20 21.08
N GLY A 122 -6.39 18.97 21.87
CA GLY A 122 -7.45 19.94 22.18
C GLY A 122 -8.38 20.31 21.01
N GLY A 123 -8.14 19.84 19.78
CA GLY A 123 -8.87 20.17 18.55
C GLY A 123 -10.16 19.37 18.31
N GLY A 124 -10.81 19.63 17.17
CA GLY A 124 -12.04 18.95 16.72
C GLY A 124 -13.36 19.57 17.21
N ASP A 125 -14.48 18.93 16.89
CA ASP A 125 -15.83 19.53 17.00
C ASP A 125 -16.70 18.85 18.06
N GLY A 126 -17.15 19.60 19.09
CA GLY A 126 -18.11 19.11 20.08
C GLY A 126 -17.68 17.80 20.77
N ALA A 127 -18.35 16.69 20.45
CA ALA A 127 -18.00 15.36 20.96
C ALA A 127 -16.78 14.73 20.24
N THR A 128 -16.56 15.07 18.96
CA THR A 128 -15.51 14.53 18.09
C THR A 128 -14.19 15.32 18.24
N ARG A 129 -13.81 15.58 19.49
CA ARG A 129 -12.57 16.28 19.89
C ARG A 129 -11.46 15.32 20.30
N SER A 130 -10.20 15.71 20.04
CA SER A 130 -9.02 15.12 20.67
C SER A 130 -8.91 15.51 22.15
N GLY A 131 -8.19 14.71 22.93
CA GLY A 131 -7.71 15.09 24.26
C GLY A 131 -6.54 16.09 24.22
N GLY A 132 -5.97 16.44 25.37
CA GLY A 132 -4.85 17.37 25.48
C GLY A 132 -5.19 18.83 25.17
N THR A 133 -4.16 19.63 24.84
CA THR A 133 -4.26 21.08 24.59
C THR A 133 -3.46 21.46 23.34
N TYR A 134 -4.00 22.34 22.52
CA TYR A 134 -3.36 22.77 21.26
C TYR A 134 -2.15 23.66 21.54
N ASP A 135 -0.96 23.19 21.19
CA ASP A 135 0.32 23.87 21.41
C ASP A 135 0.79 24.72 20.21
N HIS A 136 -0.17 25.18 19.40
CA HIS A 136 0.07 25.96 18.18
C HIS A 136 1.15 25.33 17.28
N ARG A 137 0.95 24.08 16.85
CA ARG A 137 1.91 23.32 16.00
C ARG A 137 3.26 23.06 16.66
N GLY A 138 3.27 22.89 17.98
CA GLY A 138 4.45 22.50 18.75
C GLY A 138 4.66 20.98 18.77
N LEU A 139 5.47 20.53 19.72
CA LEU A 139 5.90 19.13 19.84
C LEU A 139 4.73 18.14 20.06
N ALA A 140 3.65 18.55 20.73
CA ALA A 140 2.45 17.74 20.94
C ALA A 140 1.64 17.61 19.63
N SER A 141 1.50 18.69 18.87
CA SER A 141 0.93 18.63 17.52
C SER A 141 1.76 17.75 16.58
N LEU A 142 3.09 17.89 16.59
CA LEU A 142 4.01 17.09 15.76
C LEU A 142 3.99 15.60 16.16
N ALA A 143 3.89 15.29 17.46
CA ALA A 143 3.72 13.93 17.95
C ALA A 143 2.37 13.32 17.56
N ALA A 144 1.31 14.11 17.41
CA ALA A 144 0.03 13.63 16.89
C ALA A 144 0.13 13.20 15.42
N VAL A 145 0.91 13.90 14.57
CA VAL A 145 1.16 13.45 13.17
C VAL A 145 1.85 12.08 13.16
N ARG A 146 2.90 11.94 13.99
CA ARG A 146 3.62 10.66 14.20
C ARG A 146 2.65 9.55 14.60
N ASP A 147 1.88 9.75 15.66
CA ASP A 147 1.02 8.69 16.21
C ASP A 147 -0.13 8.31 15.24
N VAL A 148 -0.64 9.24 14.43
CA VAL A 148 -1.58 8.91 13.33
C VAL A 148 -0.94 7.99 12.29
N VAL A 149 0.30 8.26 11.85
CA VAL A 149 1.00 7.36 10.91
C VAL A 149 1.25 5.99 11.53
N ARG A 150 1.66 5.94 12.81
CA ARG A 150 1.91 4.68 13.53
C ARG A 150 0.65 3.82 13.71
N PHE A 151 -0.51 4.45 13.92
CA PHE A 151 -1.81 3.76 13.91
C PHE A 151 -2.13 3.17 12.52
N LEU A 152 -1.88 3.91 11.43
CA LEU A 152 -2.10 3.44 10.06
C LEU A 152 -1.13 2.32 9.64
N ARG A 153 0.08 2.28 10.21
CA ARG A 153 1.03 1.16 10.10
C ARG A 153 0.72 -0.01 11.04
N GLY A 154 -0.33 0.08 11.87
CA GLY A 154 -0.73 -0.97 12.82
C GLY A 154 0.15 -1.09 14.07
N GLU A 155 1.11 -0.19 14.30
CA GLU A 155 1.94 -0.19 15.52
C GLU A 155 1.14 0.20 16.79
N LEU A 156 0.06 0.95 16.60
CA LEU A 156 -0.81 1.42 17.67
C LEU A 156 -2.25 0.92 17.42
N PRO A 157 -2.90 0.29 18.41
CA PRO A 157 -4.35 0.13 18.39
C PRO A 157 -5.05 1.44 18.80
N ASP A 158 -6.35 1.51 18.57
CA ASP A 158 -7.22 2.56 19.11
C ASP A 158 -7.53 2.36 20.62
N HIS A 159 -8.32 3.27 21.19
CA HIS A 159 -8.77 3.20 22.60
C HIS A 159 -9.65 1.98 22.93
N ASN A 160 -10.16 1.24 21.95
CA ASN A 160 -10.92 0.01 22.11
C ASN A 160 -10.03 -1.26 21.99
N GLY A 161 -8.75 -1.09 21.65
CA GLY A 161 -7.81 -2.18 21.36
C GLY A 161 -7.79 -2.63 19.89
N CYS A 162 -8.44 -1.88 18.99
CA CYS A 162 -8.60 -2.24 17.57
C CYS A 162 -7.46 -1.69 16.72
N THR A 163 -6.85 -2.57 15.93
CA THR A 163 -5.85 -2.20 14.93
C THR A 163 -6.51 -1.68 13.65
N ILE A 164 -5.74 -1.07 12.75
CA ILE A 164 -6.26 -0.57 11.46
C ILE A 164 -6.94 -1.67 10.64
N THR A 165 -6.46 -2.91 10.71
CA THR A 165 -7.03 -4.10 10.04
C THR A 165 -8.26 -4.69 10.74
N ASP A 166 -8.59 -4.26 11.96
CA ASP A 166 -9.90 -4.55 12.59
C ASP A 166 -10.98 -3.54 12.15
N LEU A 167 -10.57 -2.39 11.57
CA LEU A 167 -11.42 -1.24 11.28
C LEU A 167 -11.66 -1.01 9.77
N ILE A 168 -10.75 -1.47 8.90
CA ILE A 168 -10.86 -1.43 7.44
C ILE A 168 -10.75 -2.87 6.89
N PRO A 169 -11.60 -3.29 5.92
CA PRO A 169 -11.69 -4.68 5.47
C PRO A 169 -10.54 -5.15 4.55
N TYR A 170 -9.50 -4.33 4.36
CA TYR A 170 -8.31 -4.61 3.56
C TYR A 170 -7.10 -3.88 4.16
N PRO A 171 -5.85 -4.30 3.86
CA PRO A 171 -4.66 -3.66 4.41
C PRO A 171 -4.49 -2.19 3.99
N ILE A 172 -3.80 -1.43 4.84
CA ILE A 172 -3.17 -0.17 4.46
C ILE A 172 -1.72 -0.47 4.08
N ILE A 173 -1.42 -0.43 2.78
CA ILE A 173 -0.09 -0.81 2.26
C ILE A 173 0.87 0.38 2.12
N GLN A 174 0.34 1.60 2.09
CA GLN A 174 1.11 2.83 2.06
C GLN A 174 0.52 3.88 3.01
N VAL A 175 1.34 4.78 3.53
CA VAL A 175 0.93 5.97 4.28
C VAL A 175 1.62 7.21 3.70
N GLY A 176 0.85 8.06 3.04
CA GLY A 176 1.30 9.33 2.49
C GLY A 176 0.81 10.54 3.29
N LEU A 177 1.58 11.62 3.29
CA LEU A 177 1.21 12.90 3.94
C LEU A 177 0.84 13.96 2.89
N VAL A 178 -0.31 14.62 3.07
CA VAL A 178 -0.71 15.80 2.26
C VAL A 178 -0.75 17.04 3.16
N GLY A 179 0.15 17.98 2.92
CA GLY A 179 0.27 19.23 3.67
C GLY A 179 -0.12 20.46 2.85
N SER A 180 -1.11 21.23 3.32
CA SER A 180 -1.55 22.50 2.72
C SER A 180 -1.23 23.66 3.64
N SER A 181 -0.65 24.76 3.12
CA SER A 181 -0.19 25.88 3.94
C SER A 181 0.71 25.36 5.08
N ASN A 182 0.52 25.80 6.33
CA ASN A 182 1.23 25.30 7.51
C ASN A 182 1.03 23.79 7.82
N GLY A 183 0.10 23.11 7.15
CA GLY A 183 0.02 21.65 7.20
C GLY A 183 1.29 21.00 6.66
N GLY A 184 1.89 21.57 5.60
CA GLY A 184 3.19 21.15 5.08
C GLY A 184 4.34 21.50 6.01
N ASN A 185 4.31 22.70 6.65
CA ASN A 185 5.26 23.04 7.72
C ASN A 185 5.26 21.96 8.81
N THR A 186 4.07 21.61 9.31
CA THR A 186 3.90 20.61 10.37
C THR A 186 4.32 19.20 9.89
N ALA A 187 3.99 18.82 8.65
CA ALA A 187 4.33 17.50 8.09
C ALA A 187 5.84 17.29 7.94
N VAL A 188 6.55 18.24 7.33
CA VAL A 188 7.99 18.12 7.04
C VAL A 188 8.82 18.22 8.33
N VAL A 189 8.43 19.09 9.28
CA VAL A 189 9.06 19.10 10.62
C VAL A 189 8.80 17.77 11.35
N ALA A 190 7.57 17.22 11.32
CA ALA A 190 7.27 15.94 11.97
C ALA A 190 8.10 14.79 11.39
N MET A 191 8.22 14.70 10.06
CA MET A 191 9.08 13.71 9.40
C MET A 191 10.56 13.88 9.80
N GLY A 192 11.08 15.11 9.86
CA GLY A 192 12.47 15.36 10.26
C GLY A 192 12.76 15.07 11.74
N LEU A 193 11.78 15.30 12.63
CA LEU A 193 11.89 14.98 14.06
C LEU A 193 11.70 13.48 14.34
N PHE A 194 10.82 12.80 13.60
CA PHE A 194 10.30 11.49 13.98
C PHE A 194 10.35 10.38 12.92
N GLY A 195 10.86 10.61 11.69
CA GLY A 195 10.71 9.70 10.54
C GLY A 195 10.97 8.21 10.81
N LYS A 196 12.02 7.85 11.57
CA LYS A 196 12.30 6.46 12.01
C LYS A 196 11.29 5.86 13.03
N LYS A 197 10.18 6.56 13.28
CA LYS A 197 9.00 6.18 14.07
C LYS A 197 7.70 6.58 13.35
N MET A 198 7.75 6.91 12.07
CA MET A 198 6.59 7.19 11.22
C MET A 198 6.99 6.94 9.77
N GLU A 199 6.93 5.68 9.37
CA GLU A 199 7.24 5.25 8.00
C GLU A 199 6.22 5.88 7.04
N VAL A 200 6.63 6.94 6.34
CA VAL A 200 5.88 7.65 5.31
C VAL A 200 6.53 7.35 3.97
N ASP A 201 5.76 6.87 2.99
CA ASP A 201 6.30 6.48 1.68
C ASP A 201 6.47 7.70 0.76
N TRP A 202 5.54 8.66 0.84
CA TRP A 202 5.51 9.83 -0.03
C TRP A 202 4.87 11.08 0.61
N TYR A 203 5.22 12.26 0.08
CA TYR A 203 4.75 13.56 0.56
C TYR A 203 4.21 14.44 -0.58
N VAL A 204 3.06 15.09 -0.34
CA VAL A 204 2.52 16.16 -1.20
C VAL A 204 2.46 17.47 -0.41
N GLY A 205 3.23 18.46 -0.86
CA GLY A 205 3.18 19.83 -0.34
C GLY A 205 2.45 20.75 -1.30
N TRP A 206 1.30 21.30 -0.91
CA TRP A 206 0.60 22.32 -1.71
C TRP A 206 0.82 23.70 -1.11
N GLU A 207 1.54 24.56 -1.85
CA GLU A 207 1.77 25.99 -1.57
C GLU A 207 2.03 26.23 -0.07
N ASN A 208 3.14 25.69 0.43
CA ASN A 208 3.49 25.76 1.83
C ASN A 208 4.39 26.97 2.09
N PRO A 209 4.13 27.84 3.09
CA PRO A 209 5.03 28.93 3.47
C PRO A 209 6.30 28.36 4.13
N ALA A 210 7.22 27.87 3.30
CA ALA A 210 8.42 27.14 3.66
C ALA A 210 9.52 28.05 4.22
N GLY A 211 9.25 28.68 5.36
CA GLY A 211 10.07 29.76 5.92
C GLY A 211 9.26 30.70 6.82
N VAL A 212 9.91 31.22 7.85
CA VAL A 212 9.27 32.09 8.85
C VAL A 212 8.68 33.36 8.21
N GLN A 213 9.45 34.03 7.35
CA GLN A 213 9.05 35.28 6.68
C GLN A 213 7.86 35.10 5.70
N PHE A 214 7.63 33.89 5.19
CA PHE A 214 6.42 33.58 4.42
C PHE A 214 5.22 33.40 5.37
N THR A 215 5.43 32.67 6.47
CA THR A 215 4.39 32.34 7.46
C THR A 215 3.89 33.59 8.22
N THR A 216 4.76 34.56 8.46
CA THR A 216 4.45 35.83 9.15
C THR A 216 4.09 36.97 8.19
N VAL A 217 3.95 36.67 6.88
CA VAL A 217 3.67 37.60 5.78
C VAL A 217 4.63 38.79 5.67
N ASP A 218 5.86 38.68 6.18
CA ASP A 218 6.93 39.69 6.08
C ASP A 218 7.14 40.17 4.64
N ILE A 219 7.07 39.28 3.66
CA ILE A 219 7.25 39.62 2.25
C ILE A 219 5.93 39.90 1.50
N GLY A 220 4.79 39.54 2.10
CA GLY A 220 3.50 39.55 1.42
C GLY A 220 2.56 38.44 1.89
N SER A 221 1.26 38.75 1.76
CA SER A 221 0.15 37.82 1.91
C SER A 221 -0.55 37.63 0.56
N ARG A 222 -1.40 36.60 0.43
CA ARG A 222 -2.22 36.30 -0.77
C ARG A 222 -3.08 37.45 -1.32
N ASN A 223 -3.29 38.50 -0.54
CA ASN A 223 -4.13 39.66 -0.90
C ASN A 223 -3.37 40.99 -0.96
N LYS A 224 -2.22 41.11 -0.27
CA LYS A 224 -1.42 42.36 -0.17
C LYS A 224 0.08 41.95 -0.14
N PRO A 225 0.84 42.14 -1.23
CA PRO A 225 2.31 42.02 -1.19
C PRO A 225 2.91 43.13 -0.34
N ASN A 226 4.09 42.93 0.27
CA ASN A 226 4.76 43.99 1.02
C ASN A 226 5.70 44.80 0.11
N PRO A 227 5.50 46.13 -0.06
CA PRO A 227 6.41 46.96 -0.85
C PRO A 227 7.85 47.03 -0.32
N ALA A 228 8.11 46.63 0.93
CA ALA A 228 9.45 46.54 1.49
C ALA A 228 10.21 45.26 1.09
N TYR A 229 9.54 44.27 0.48
CA TYR A 229 10.20 43.06 0.00
C TYR A 229 11.03 43.33 -1.27
N ILE A 230 12.16 42.64 -1.41
CA ILE A 230 13.00 42.63 -2.61
C ILE A 230 12.77 41.29 -3.36
N PRO A 231 12.00 41.25 -4.47
CA PRO A 231 11.75 40.02 -5.22
C PRO A 231 13.04 39.37 -5.74
N GLY A 232 13.08 38.03 -5.71
CA GLY A 232 14.23 37.23 -6.12
C GLY A 232 15.41 37.25 -5.13
N SER A 233 15.26 37.84 -3.95
CA SER A 233 16.30 37.86 -2.90
C SER A 233 16.32 36.63 -1.99
N CYS A 234 15.24 35.85 -1.98
CA CYS A 234 15.08 34.71 -1.09
C CYS A 234 16.10 33.60 -1.40
N ARG A 235 16.53 32.91 -0.35
CA ARG A 235 17.56 31.86 -0.39
C ARG A 235 17.42 30.92 0.80
N LEU A 236 17.84 29.67 0.65
CA LEU A 236 18.01 28.76 1.78
C LEU A 236 19.32 29.05 2.52
N THR A 237 19.32 28.76 3.82
CA THR A 237 20.48 28.86 4.72
C THR A 237 20.40 27.72 5.75
N ALA A 238 21.46 27.51 6.53
CA ALA A 238 21.44 26.55 7.63
C ALA A 238 20.38 26.86 8.70
N ASP A 239 19.98 28.13 8.83
CA ASP A 239 18.92 28.62 9.72
C ASP A 239 17.55 28.72 9.02
N GLY A 240 17.39 28.08 7.86
CA GLY A 240 16.16 28.09 7.06
C GLY A 240 16.15 29.15 5.95
N ALA A 241 14.97 29.37 5.37
CA ALA A 241 14.74 30.32 4.29
C ALA A 241 14.80 31.77 4.77
N VAL A 242 15.62 32.59 4.10
CA VAL A 242 15.83 34.02 4.40
C VAL A 242 15.59 34.84 3.14
N CYS A 243 14.88 35.95 3.29
CA CYS A 243 14.49 36.88 2.24
C CYS A 243 14.87 38.32 2.65
N ASP A 244 15.36 39.12 1.69
CA ASP A 244 15.76 40.49 1.97
C ASP A 244 14.54 41.43 1.93
N VAL A 245 14.34 42.16 3.03
CA VAL A 245 13.22 43.08 3.26
C VAL A 245 13.77 44.37 3.86
N ASP A 246 13.37 45.53 3.34
CA ASP A 246 13.77 46.83 3.86
C ASP A 246 12.99 47.20 5.14
N TYR A 247 13.51 46.73 6.28
CA TYR A 247 13.00 47.07 7.59
C TYR A 247 13.30 48.53 8.03
N SER A 248 13.80 49.44 7.18
CA SER A 248 14.02 50.86 7.52
C SER A 248 12.72 51.60 7.88
N ASN A 249 11.62 51.24 7.22
CA ASN A 249 10.29 51.78 7.49
C ASN A 249 9.47 50.97 8.52
N LEU A 250 10.05 49.94 9.14
CA LEU A 250 9.44 49.29 10.31
C LEU A 250 9.21 50.32 11.44
N ARG A 251 8.05 50.23 12.10
CA ARG A 251 7.61 51.02 13.27
C ARG A 251 6.86 50.13 14.26
N TRP A 252 6.62 50.69 15.45
CA TRP A 252 5.76 50.15 16.49
C TRP A 252 4.75 51.21 16.91
N ASP A 253 3.46 50.88 16.91
CA ASP A 253 2.41 51.72 17.52
C ASP A 253 1.82 50.97 18.73
N PRO A 254 2.09 51.40 19.98
CA PRO A 254 1.61 50.73 21.19
C PRO A 254 0.09 50.88 21.42
N SER A 255 -0.58 51.76 20.69
CA SER A 255 -2.00 52.11 20.85
C SER A 255 -2.91 51.49 19.78
N ALA A 256 -2.35 51.17 18.62
CA ALA A 256 -2.98 50.42 17.55
C ALA A 256 -3.45 49.02 17.99
N SER A 257 -4.38 48.46 17.23
CA SER A 257 -4.78 47.05 17.30
C SER A 257 -4.60 46.39 15.92
N PRO A 258 -4.20 45.11 15.85
CA PRO A 258 -3.73 44.52 14.60
C PRO A 258 -4.88 44.31 13.59
N MET A 259 -4.67 44.80 12.37
CA MET A 259 -5.50 44.51 11.18
C MET A 259 -4.75 43.58 10.19
N GLY A 260 -3.69 42.91 10.66
CA GLY A 260 -2.79 42.06 9.88
C GLY A 260 -3.25 40.60 9.74
N TRP A 261 -2.34 39.76 9.26
CA TRP A 261 -2.56 38.33 9.07
C TRP A 261 -2.13 37.51 10.31
N GLY A 262 -2.43 36.20 10.30
CA GLY A 262 -2.13 35.27 11.39
C GLY A 262 -3.19 35.27 12.50
N PRO A 263 -3.04 34.44 13.54
CA PRO A 263 -3.97 34.30 14.67
C PRO A 263 -3.97 35.48 15.68
N GLN A 264 -3.46 36.65 15.29
CA GLN A 264 -3.52 37.88 16.11
C GLN A 264 -4.97 38.26 16.42
N ARG A 265 -5.24 38.71 17.65
CA ARG A 265 -6.60 39.01 18.12
C ARG A 265 -6.84 40.52 18.00
N SER A 266 -7.94 40.91 17.37
CA SER A 266 -8.25 42.32 17.02
C SER A 266 -8.48 43.27 18.21
N TRP A 267 -8.43 42.77 19.45
CA TRP A 267 -8.48 43.55 20.68
C TRP A 267 -7.10 43.74 21.36
N GLU A 268 -6.06 43.07 20.87
CA GLU A 268 -4.68 43.23 21.37
C GLU A 268 -4.13 44.63 21.04
N LYS A 269 -3.07 45.04 21.73
CA LYS A 269 -2.49 46.38 21.65
C LYS A 269 -1.00 46.36 21.37
N GLY A 270 -0.54 47.31 20.57
CA GLY A 270 0.80 47.26 20.00
C GLY A 270 0.82 46.56 18.65
N VAL A 271 1.30 47.23 17.61
CA VAL A 271 1.39 46.68 16.24
C VAL A 271 2.76 46.99 15.65
N LEU A 272 3.44 45.96 15.11
CA LEU A 272 4.57 46.14 14.19
C LEU A 272 4.06 46.28 12.75
N TYR A 273 4.49 47.34 12.08
CA TYR A 273 4.06 47.68 10.72
C TYR A 273 5.16 48.40 9.95
N PHE A 274 5.07 48.40 8.62
CA PHE A 274 5.85 49.29 7.77
C PHE A 274 5.05 50.56 7.52
N ASP A 275 5.60 51.69 7.97
CA ASP A 275 5.15 53.07 7.74
C ASP A 275 5.42 53.43 6.27
N LEU A 276 4.43 53.16 5.41
CA LEU A 276 4.53 53.30 3.96
C LEU A 276 4.22 54.73 3.49
N ASN A 277 3.44 55.47 4.28
CA ASN A 277 3.06 56.85 3.96
C ASN A 277 3.98 57.91 4.62
N GLY A 278 4.80 57.52 5.60
CA GLY A 278 5.77 58.39 6.28
C GLY A 278 5.19 59.24 7.42
N ASN A 279 3.96 58.95 7.90
CA ASN A 279 3.29 59.70 8.96
C ASN A 279 3.60 59.17 10.37
N GLY A 280 4.19 57.97 10.51
CA GLY A 280 4.54 57.34 11.79
C GLY A 280 3.36 56.95 12.68
N THR A 281 2.16 56.80 12.12
CA THR A 281 0.89 56.43 12.78
C THR A 281 0.24 55.29 12.00
N TYR A 282 -0.12 54.20 12.65
CA TYR A 282 -0.64 53.02 11.96
C TYR A 282 -2.01 53.27 11.29
N ASP A 283 -2.07 53.22 9.95
CA ASP A 283 -3.32 53.35 9.18
C ASP A 283 -3.45 52.41 7.95
N ASP A 284 -4.60 52.48 7.24
CA ASP A 284 -4.93 51.60 6.10
C ASP A 284 -3.91 51.62 4.95
N ALA A 285 -3.11 52.70 4.82
CA ALA A 285 -2.06 52.81 3.82
C ALA A 285 -0.87 51.87 4.10
N ASP A 286 -0.65 51.48 5.36
CA ASP A 286 0.55 50.78 5.82
C ASP A 286 0.55 49.27 5.57
N TYR A 287 1.71 48.64 5.76
CA TYR A 287 1.81 47.17 5.75
C TYR A 287 1.83 46.61 7.17
N THR A 288 0.80 45.86 7.57
CA THR A 288 0.75 45.21 8.88
C THR A 288 1.43 43.84 8.84
N LEU A 289 2.31 43.56 9.80
CA LEU A 289 2.97 42.26 9.92
C LEU A 289 2.07 41.19 10.56
N GLY A 290 2.31 39.94 10.22
CA GLY A 290 1.71 38.78 10.87
C GLY A 290 2.48 38.37 12.12
N ALA A 291 1.74 37.88 13.12
CA ALA A 291 2.30 37.16 14.26
C ALA A 291 1.46 35.91 14.56
N TYR A 292 2.12 34.90 15.12
CA TYR A 292 1.50 33.68 15.59
C TYR A 292 1.29 33.71 17.10
N ILE A 293 0.48 32.81 17.65
CA ILE A 293 0.37 32.63 19.09
C ILE A 293 1.29 31.48 19.52
N GLY A 294 2.03 31.67 20.61
CA GLY A 294 2.84 30.66 21.26
C GLY A 294 2.78 30.80 22.78
N GLU A 295 2.90 29.69 23.50
CA GLU A 295 2.90 29.68 24.96
C GLU A 295 4.34 29.67 25.51
N PHE A 296 4.64 30.61 26.39
CA PHE A 296 5.94 30.74 27.05
C PHE A 296 5.72 30.89 28.56
N ALA A 297 6.23 29.93 29.34
CA ALA A 297 6.09 29.89 30.81
C ALA A 297 4.64 30.07 31.34
N GLY A 298 3.64 29.56 30.62
CA GLY A 298 2.22 29.68 30.98
C GLY A 298 1.53 30.95 30.49
N MET A 299 2.17 31.74 29.61
CA MET A 299 1.58 32.94 29.00
C MET A 299 1.53 32.79 27.48
N GLU A 300 0.36 33.03 26.88
CA GLU A 300 0.24 33.24 25.43
C GLU A 300 0.95 34.54 25.04
N LYS A 301 1.77 34.49 23.98
CA LYS A 301 2.41 35.65 23.38
C LYS A 301 2.29 35.64 21.86
N ARG A 302 2.27 36.83 21.27
CA ARG A 302 2.40 37.09 19.84
C ARG A 302 3.85 36.92 19.40
N VAL A 303 4.08 36.06 18.42
CA VAL A 303 5.38 35.69 17.87
C VAL A 303 5.48 36.20 16.44
N TYR A 304 6.18 37.31 16.25
CA TYR A 304 6.57 37.83 14.93
C TYR A 304 7.75 37.00 14.35
N SER A 305 8.20 37.33 13.14
CA SER A 305 9.40 36.70 12.55
C SER A 305 10.66 37.05 13.35
N THR A 306 11.67 36.19 13.29
CA THR A 306 12.99 36.48 13.87
C THR A 306 13.59 37.74 13.25
N ALA A 307 13.48 37.92 11.92
CA ALA A 307 13.99 39.08 11.20
C ALA A 307 13.30 40.40 11.62
N VAL A 308 11.98 40.39 11.81
CA VAL A 308 11.21 41.54 12.32
C VAL A 308 11.63 41.91 13.73
N LEU A 309 11.81 40.91 14.62
CA LEU A 309 12.21 41.17 16.00
C LEU A 309 13.68 41.60 16.10
N GLU A 310 14.57 41.07 15.25
CA GLU A 310 15.95 41.54 15.10
C GLU A 310 16.00 43.00 14.63
N ALA A 311 15.21 43.37 13.62
CA ALA A 311 15.09 44.75 13.16
C ALA A 311 14.48 45.68 14.22
N ALA A 312 13.47 45.22 14.97
CA ALA A 312 12.84 45.99 16.04
C ALA A 312 13.78 46.22 17.22
N VAL A 313 14.54 45.21 17.64
CA VAL A 313 15.55 45.29 18.71
C VAL A 313 16.73 46.16 18.29
N ALA A 314 17.29 45.93 17.10
CA ALA A 314 18.45 46.70 16.60
C ALA A 314 18.15 48.20 16.42
N ARG A 315 16.87 48.56 16.28
CA ARG A 315 16.41 49.95 16.12
C ARG A 315 15.71 50.53 17.37
N GLY A 316 15.55 49.74 18.44
CA GLY A 316 14.90 50.17 19.68
C GLY A 316 13.43 50.58 19.51
N LEU A 317 12.66 49.90 18.65
CA LEU A 317 11.30 50.30 18.31
C LEU A 317 10.27 50.04 19.42
N ILE A 318 10.51 49.03 20.27
CA ILE A 318 9.55 48.55 21.28
C ILE A 318 10.09 48.87 22.67
N ASP A 319 9.60 49.96 23.26
CA ASP A 319 9.87 50.35 24.66
C ASP A 319 8.61 51.00 25.28
N PRO A 320 8.07 50.49 26.40
CA PRO A 320 8.43 49.23 27.06
C PRO A 320 8.04 48.01 26.22
N TRP A 321 8.74 46.89 26.43
CA TRP A 321 8.40 45.61 25.79
C TRP A 321 7.11 45.02 26.39
N PRO A 322 6.06 44.70 25.59
CA PRO A 322 4.83 44.11 26.11
C PRO A 322 5.03 42.68 26.59
N GLU A 323 4.37 42.30 27.69
CA GLU A 323 4.40 40.93 28.22
C GLU A 323 3.80 39.90 27.25
N ASP A 324 2.88 40.33 26.38
CA ASP A 324 2.20 39.51 25.37
C ASP A 324 2.92 39.49 24.00
N VAL A 325 4.13 40.04 23.89
CA VAL A 325 4.97 39.94 22.68
C VAL A 325 6.20 39.10 23.00
N ALA A 326 6.41 38.03 22.23
CA ALA A 326 7.55 37.15 22.40
C ALA A 326 8.87 37.91 22.14
N THR A 327 9.81 37.77 23.07
CA THR A 327 11.18 38.25 22.88
C THR A 327 11.85 37.53 21.71
N LEU A 328 12.96 38.08 21.22
CA LEU A 328 13.67 37.50 20.08
C LEU A 328 14.11 36.04 20.32
N ASP A 329 14.58 35.70 21.52
CA ASP A 329 15.03 34.33 21.83
C ASP A 329 13.85 33.37 22.07
N GLU A 330 12.71 33.86 22.58
CA GLU A 330 11.45 33.11 22.59
C GLU A 330 10.97 32.82 21.16
N ALA A 331 11.02 33.80 20.26
CA ALA A 331 10.65 33.63 18.85
C ALA A 331 11.58 32.66 18.10
N ARG A 332 12.90 32.74 18.30
CA ARG A 332 13.86 31.77 17.75
C ARG A 332 13.53 30.34 18.18
N SER A 333 13.27 30.14 19.47
CA SER A 333 12.89 28.85 20.06
C SER A 333 11.53 28.33 19.54
N TYR A 334 10.58 29.23 19.28
CA TYR A 334 9.27 28.90 18.73
C TYR A 334 9.33 28.45 17.27
N TRP A 335 10.09 29.16 16.44
CA TRP A 335 10.18 28.88 15.00
C TRP A 335 11.05 27.66 14.68
N GLU A 336 11.97 27.26 15.58
CA GLU A 336 12.85 26.08 15.41
C GLU A 336 12.11 24.80 15.01
N ILE A 337 10.91 24.57 15.56
CA ILE A 337 10.07 23.39 15.27
C ILE A 337 8.80 23.72 14.44
N ARG A 338 8.79 24.84 13.71
CA ARG A 338 7.64 25.30 12.91
C ARG A 338 8.00 25.73 11.49
N ASP A 339 9.27 25.93 11.21
CA ASP A 339 9.82 26.28 9.90
C ASP A 339 10.36 25.02 9.18
N MET A 340 9.66 24.52 8.17
CA MET A 340 10.08 23.33 7.40
C MET A 340 11.38 23.52 6.61
N SER A 341 11.78 24.74 6.28
CA SER A 341 12.93 24.98 5.39
C SER A 341 14.25 24.50 5.98
N ARG A 342 14.28 24.29 7.30
CA ARG A 342 15.39 23.75 8.09
C ARG A 342 15.49 22.22 8.05
N TYR A 343 14.48 21.52 7.53
CA TYR A 343 14.29 20.09 7.80
C TYR A 343 14.48 19.16 6.60
N TYR A 344 14.56 19.62 5.35
CA TYR A 344 14.60 18.74 4.17
C TYR A 344 15.69 17.65 4.23
N ALA A 345 16.96 18.03 4.46
CA ALA A 345 18.06 17.06 4.63
C ALA A 345 17.80 16.11 5.81
N ARG A 346 17.32 16.64 6.94
CA ARG A 346 16.98 15.86 8.13
C ARG A 346 15.78 14.93 7.91
N VAL A 347 14.88 15.19 6.97
CA VAL A 347 13.84 14.23 6.58
C VAL A 347 14.46 13.05 5.86
N LEU A 348 15.33 13.28 4.86
CA LEU A 348 15.95 12.22 4.09
C LEU A 348 16.96 11.39 4.92
N GLU A 349 17.58 11.97 5.94
CA GLU A 349 18.34 11.22 6.98
C GLU A 349 17.48 10.19 7.76
N GLN A 350 16.15 10.37 7.82
CA GLN A 350 15.22 9.49 8.53
C GLN A 350 14.40 8.61 7.58
N LEU A 351 14.09 9.12 6.38
CA LEU A 351 13.26 8.53 5.33
C LEU A 351 13.94 8.70 3.95
N PRO A 352 15.04 7.98 3.66
CA PRO A 352 15.84 8.21 2.45
C PRO A 352 15.09 7.92 1.15
N ASN A 353 14.11 7.02 1.19
CA ASN A 353 13.29 6.64 0.04
C ASN A 353 12.11 7.60 -0.21
N LEU A 354 11.89 8.61 0.65
CA LEU A 354 10.74 9.51 0.54
C LEU A 354 10.77 10.28 -0.79
N ARG A 355 9.68 10.20 -1.56
CA ARG A 355 9.48 10.99 -2.79
C ARG A 355 8.44 12.08 -2.59
N ALA A 356 8.55 13.18 -3.34
CA ALA A 356 7.73 14.36 -3.13
C ALA A 356 7.09 14.92 -4.41
N ILE A 357 5.91 15.51 -4.27
CA ILE A 357 5.35 16.45 -5.23
C ILE A 357 5.10 17.78 -4.52
N VAL A 358 5.61 18.87 -5.09
CA VAL A 358 5.28 20.24 -4.66
C VAL A 358 4.24 20.78 -5.64
N ILE A 359 3.05 21.15 -5.16
CA ILE A 359 1.97 21.72 -5.98
C ILE A 359 2.01 23.24 -5.86
N GLY A 360 1.92 23.92 -7.00
CA GLY A 360 1.95 25.38 -7.12
C GLY A 360 1.13 25.88 -8.32
N SER A 361 0.25 26.84 -8.07
CA SER A 361 -0.60 27.49 -9.07
C SER A 361 -0.24 28.97 -9.28
N VAL A 362 -0.64 29.53 -10.42
CA VAL A 362 -0.50 30.98 -10.72
C VAL A 362 -1.35 31.83 -9.76
N LYS A 363 -2.33 31.23 -9.07
CA LYS A 363 -3.24 31.90 -8.13
C LYS A 363 -3.04 31.41 -6.69
N ASP A 364 -1.79 31.53 -6.27
CA ASP A 364 -1.24 31.21 -4.95
C ASP A 364 -2.18 31.52 -3.76
N HIS A 365 -2.45 30.52 -2.92
CA HIS A 365 -3.34 30.69 -1.76
C HIS A 365 -2.67 31.33 -0.53
N VAL A 366 -1.36 31.58 -0.57
CA VAL A 366 -0.54 32.07 0.56
C VAL A 366 0.04 33.47 0.29
N GLN A 367 0.57 33.75 -0.91
CA GLN A 367 1.35 34.96 -1.20
C GLN A 367 1.09 35.59 -2.58
N ALA A 368 0.80 36.88 -2.63
CA ALA A 368 0.66 37.64 -3.88
C ALA A 368 2.00 38.18 -4.44
N THR A 369 3.12 37.51 -4.16
CA THR A 369 4.48 37.91 -4.58
C THR A 369 4.80 37.31 -5.95
N PRO A 370 5.24 38.12 -6.94
CA PRO A 370 5.27 37.74 -8.37
C PRO A 370 6.32 36.67 -8.74
N ASP A 371 7.18 36.31 -7.79
CA ASP A 371 8.32 35.42 -7.89
C ASP A 371 8.16 34.13 -7.06
N TYR A 372 6.99 33.92 -6.42
CA TYR A 372 6.55 32.67 -5.77
C TYR A 372 7.61 32.00 -4.87
N PRO A 373 8.30 32.73 -3.98
CA PRO A 373 9.56 32.27 -3.41
C PRO A 373 9.44 31.06 -2.48
N HIS A 374 8.30 30.87 -1.82
CA HIS A 374 8.10 29.68 -0.99
C HIS A 374 7.95 28.40 -1.83
N ILE A 375 7.42 28.48 -3.07
CA ILE A 375 7.34 27.34 -3.99
C ILE A 375 8.74 27.00 -4.51
N VAL A 376 9.48 28.03 -4.95
CA VAL A 376 10.87 27.90 -5.43
C VAL A 376 11.77 27.27 -4.36
N LEU A 377 11.77 27.82 -3.13
CA LEU A 377 12.59 27.29 -2.05
C LEU A 377 12.09 25.95 -1.48
N HIS A 378 10.79 25.65 -1.51
CA HIS A 378 10.31 24.33 -1.10
C HIS A 378 10.80 23.23 -2.06
N TYR A 379 10.78 23.50 -3.37
CA TYR A 379 11.27 22.56 -4.38
C TYR A 379 12.80 22.45 -4.34
N GLN A 380 13.51 23.58 -4.36
CA GLN A 380 14.98 23.60 -4.26
C GLN A 380 15.50 22.97 -2.97
N GLY A 381 14.81 23.15 -1.84
CA GLY A 381 15.24 22.58 -0.56
C GLY A 381 15.24 21.05 -0.52
N TRP A 382 14.36 20.40 -1.29
CA TRP A 382 14.42 18.95 -1.49
C TRP A 382 15.57 18.53 -2.43
N GLN A 383 15.83 19.31 -3.49
CA GLN A 383 16.95 19.05 -4.41
C GLN A 383 18.32 19.24 -3.73
N GLU A 384 18.49 20.32 -2.95
CA GLU A 384 19.69 20.57 -2.14
C GLU A 384 19.89 19.53 -1.03
N ALA A 385 18.81 18.96 -0.51
CA ALA A 385 18.83 17.84 0.43
C ALA A 385 19.19 16.49 -0.21
N GLY A 386 19.13 16.37 -1.55
CA GLY A 386 19.41 15.14 -2.28
C GLY A 386 18.24 14.15 -2.33
N ILE A 387 17.01 14.61 -2.58
CA ILE A 387 15.89 13.71 -2.92
C ILE A 387 16.15 13.03 -4.28
N ASP A 388 15.89 11.73 -4.41
CA ASP A 388 16.16 11.03 -5.69
C ASP A 388 15.05 11.23 -6.76
N TRP A 389 13.88 11.79 -6.39
CA TRP A 389 12.79 12.12 -7.32
C TRP A 389 11.85 13.18 -6.74
N ILE A 390 11.59 14.27 -7.50
CA ILE A 390 10.61 15.31 -7.14
C ILE A 390 9.96 16.00 -8.37
N ARG A 391 8.63 16.05 -8.41
CA ARG A 391 7.85 16.79 -9.44
C ARG A 391 7.27 18.12 -8.91
N LEU A 392 7.21 19.12 -9.78
CA LEU A 392 6.46 20.37 -9.56
C LEU A 392 5.11 20.23 -10.27
N ASN A 393 4.03 20.24 -9.50
CA ASN A 393 2.68 19.80 -9.88
C ASN A 393 2.61 18.30 -10.23
N PRO A 394 1.43 17.67 -10.10
CA PRO A 394 1.22 16.30 -10.57
C PRO A 394 1.37 16.15 -12.08
N ASP A 395 1.64 14.93 -12.51
CA ASP A 395 1.71 14.53 -13.91
C ASP A 395 0.37 14.75 -14.65
N ALA A 396 0.42 15.34 -15.84
CA ALA A 396 -0.77 15.74 -16.58
C ALA A 396 -1.67 14.56 -16.97
N ALA A 397 -1.13 13.33 -17.05
CA ALA A 397 -1.94 12.13 -17.24
C ALA A 397 -2.86 11.88 -16.03
N TYR A 398 -2.34 12.07 -14.81
CA TYR A 398 -3.10 11.93 -13.57
C TYR A 398 -4.14 13.04 -13.40
N VAL A 399 -3.81 14.29 -13.72
CA VAL A 399 -4.78 15.39 -13.64
C VAL A 399 -5.92 15.18 -14.63
N GLN A 400 -5.64 14.73 -15.86
CA GLN A 400 -6.68 14.38 -16.83
C GLN A 400 -7.59 13.24 -16.36
N ALA A 401 -7.02 12.17 -15.78
CA ALA A 401 -7.77 11.02 -15.29
C ALA A 401 -8.68 11.37 -14.10
N VAL A 402 -8.17 12.15 -13.14
CA VAL A 402 -8.92 12.59 -11.96
C VAL A 402 -9.99 13.63 -12.33
N PHE A 403 -9.65 14.65 -13.13
CA PHE A 403 -10.55 15.76 -13.46
C PHE A 403 -11.52 15.45 -14.61
N LYS A 404 -11.27 14.38 -15.38
CA LYS A 404 -12.11 13.87 -16.48
C LYS A 404 -12.39 14.92 -17.57
N ARG A 405 -11.43 15.83 -17.77
CA ARG A 405 -11.44 16.92 -18.77
C ARG A 405 -10.01 17.23 -19.21
N PRO A 406 -9.78 17.64 -20.48
CA PRO A 406 -8.59 18.37 -20.81
C PRO A 406 -8.66 19.74 -20.09
N ALA A 407 -7.70 19.99 -19.21
CA ALA A 407 -7.35 21.33 -18.78
C ALA A 407 -6.13 21.80 -19.60
N ASP A 408 -5.86 23.10 -19.60
CA ASP A 408 -4.67 23.68 -20.23
C ASP A 408 -3.42 23.44 -19.34
N LEU A 409 -3.10 22.16 -19.10
CA LEU A 409 -2.17 21.71 -18.06
C LEU A 409 -0.73 22.11 -18.36
N VAL A 410 -0.03 22.50 -17.30
CA VAL A 410 1.43 22.69 -17.33
C VAL A 410 2.09 21.39 -16.87
N ASP A 411 2.50 20.58 -17.83
CA ASP A 411 3.14 19.30 -17.57
C ASP A 411 4.66 19.46 -17.42
N ASN A 412 5.15 19.32 -16.19
CA ASN A 412 6.56 19.45 -15.84
C ASN A 412 7.17 18.06 -15.66
N ASP A 413 8.25 17.74 -16.38
CA ASP A 413 9.09 16.58 -16.05
C ASP A 413 9.51 16.61 -14.57
N ALA A 414 9.71 15.44 -13.96
CA ALA A 414 10.36 15.35 -12.65
C ALA A 414 11.81 15.86 -12.70
N ASP A 415 12.30 16.32 -11.55
CA ASP A 415 13.69 16.74 -11.31
C ASP A 415 14.21 17.92 -12.16
N ILE A 416 13.28 18.69 -12.74
CA ILE A 416 13.57 19.94 -13.45
C ILE A 416 14.25 20.99 -12.57
N GLN A 417 14.78 22.05 -13.21
CA GLN A 417 15.33 23.21 -12.50
C GLN A 417 14.26 24.29 -12.30
N VAL A 418 13.78 24.43 -11.06
CA VAL A 418 12.82 25.46 -10.65
C VAL A 418 13.57 26.69 -10.12
N THR A 419 13.27 27.87 -10.66
CA THR A 419 13.95 29.14 -10.33
C THR A 419 13.00 30.34 -10.38
N TYR A 420 13.39 31.45 -9.77
CA TYR A 420 12.71 32.75 -9.90
C TYR A 420 12.50 33.23 -11.35
N SER A 421 13.30 32.74 -12.30
CA SER A 421 13.27 33.14 -13.71
C SER A 421 12.28 32.37 -14.58
N ASN A 422 11.88 31.15 -14.17
CA ASN A 422 11.01 30.27 -14.94
C ASN A 422 9.74 29.83 -14.19
N ILE A 423 9.67 29.98 -12.85
CA ILE A 423 8.55 29.50 -12.02
C ILE A 423 7.15 29.81 -12.60
N LEU A 424 6.91 31.04 -13.08
CA LEU A 424 5.61 31.45 -13.65
C LEU A 424 5.16 30.63 -14.88
N GLN A 425 6.09 29.92 -15.56
CA GLN A 425 5.81 29.04 -16.70
C GLN A 425 5.60 27.57 -16.29
N LEU A 426 5.83 27.23 -15.02
CA LEU A 426 5.78 25.88 -14.45
C LEU A 426 4.58 25.68 -13.49
N LEU A 427 3.88 26.77 -13.14
CA LEU A 427 2.72 26.77 -12.24
C LEU A 427 1.43 26.45 -12.99
N GLU A 428 0.52 25.72 -12.33
CA GLU A 428 -0.80 25.39 -12.89
C GLU A 428 -1.67 26.66 -13.08
N PRO A 429 -2.38 26.82 -14.21
CA PRO A 429 -3.17 28.01 -14.49
C PRO A 429 -4.52 28.04 -13.76
N GLU A 430 -5.21 29.18 -13.82
CA GLU A 430 -6.54 29.37 -13.21
C GLU A 430 -7.62 28.49 -13.88
N GLY A 431 -7.80 27.26 -13.40
CA GLY A 431 -8.88 26.37 -13.86
C GLY A 431 -8.97 25.02 -13.16
N ALA A 432 -7.85 24.42 -12.77
CA ALA A 432 -7.81 23.18 -12.01
C ALA A 432 -8.15 23.43 -10.52
N PRO A 433 -9.21 22.81 -9.94
CA PRO A 433 -9.53 23.04 -8.53
C PRO A 433 -8.54 22.31 -7.61
N ASP A 434 -8.00 23.03 -6.62
CA ASP A 434 -6.87 22.59 -5.79
C ASP A 434 -7.11 21.30 -4.98
N GLU A 435 -8.35 20.87 -4.73
CA GLU A 435 -8.61 19.55 -4.14
C GLU A 435 -8.33 18.40 -5.14
N PHE A 436 -8.56 18.60 -6.45
CA PHE A 436 -8.25 17.59 -7.48
C PHE A 436 -6.75 17.51 -7.79
N LEU A 437 -5.99 18.62 -7.78
CA LEU A 437 -4.53 18.57 -7.94
C LEU A 437 -3.86 17.75 -6.83
N ARG A 438 -4.31 17.91 -5.58
CA ARG A 438 -3.83 17.10 -4.45
C ARG A 438 -4.22 15.63 -4.54
N ILE A 439 -5.39 15.32 -5.11
CA ILE A 439 -5.83 13.94 -5.37
C ILE A 439 -4.99 13.31 -6.49
N ALA A 440 -4.72 14.06 -7.57
CA ALA A 440 -3.86 13.60 -8.67
C ALA A 440 -2.43 13.32 -8.19
N ALA A 441 -1.82 14.21 -7.42
CA ALA A 441 -0.49 14.01 -6.85
C ALA A 441 -0.42 12.82 -5.86
N ALA A 442 -1.46 12.64 -5.05
CA ALA A 442 -1.55 11.48 -4.15
C ALA A 442 -1.73 10.17 -4.92
N ALA A 443 -2.55 10.16 -5.97
CA ALA A 443 -2.74 8.99 -6.84
C ALA A 443 -1.46 8.64 -7.61
N GLU A 444 -0.76 9.64 -8.16
CA GLU A 444 0.52 9.49 -8.86
C GLU A 444 1.59 8.90 -7.93
N LEU A 445 1.88 9.55 -6.80
CA LEU A 445 2.87 9.05 -5.84
C LEU A 445 2.52 7.66 -5.30
N SER A 446 1.23 7.39 -5.09
CA SER A 446 0.81 6.05 -4.67
C SER A 446 1.14 5.00 -5.72
N ASP A 447 0.84 5.26 -7.00
CA ASP A 447 1.12 4.31 -8.08
C ASP A 447 2.62 4.17 -8.33
N ARG A 448 3.39 5.26 -8.31
CA ARG A 448 4.86 5.19 -8.45
C ARG A 448 5.50 4.36 -7.34
N VAL A 449 5.04 4.49 -6.09
CA VAL A 449 5.48 3.62 -4.98
C VAL A 449 4.98 2.17 -5.14
N TYR A 450 3.80 1.95 -5.72
CA TYR A 450 3.27 0.59 -5.96
C TYR A 450 3.92 -0.13 -7.16
N THR A 451 4.39 0.63 -8.14
CA THR A 451 4.93 0.13 -9.42
C THR A 451 6.46 0.13 -9.48
N ASP A 452 7.11 0.87 -8.59
CA ASP A 452 8.51 1.31 -8.65
C ASP A 452 8.87 2.09 -9.95
N ASP A 453 7.89 2.76 -10.57
CA ASP A 453 8.07 3.50 -11.82
C ASP A 453 8.36 5.00 -11.62
N TRP A 454 9.65 5.30 -11.53
CA TRP A 454 10.18 6.65 -11.36
C TRP A 454 10.54 7.36 -12.67
N ARG A 455 9.91 7.00 -13.80
CA ARG A 455 10.06 7.75 -15.06
C ARG A 455 9.73 9.24 -14.87
N THR A 456 10.52 10.10 -15.51
CA THR A 456 10.40 11.56 -15.36
C THR A 456 9.04 12.12 -15.80
N ASN A 457 8.36 11.45 -16.74
CA ASN A 457 7.05 11.84 -17.25
C ASN A 457 6.29 10.64 -17.85
N LEU A 458 4.97 10.74 -17.98
CA LEU A 458 4.07 9.63 -18.34
C LEU A 458 3.07 10.02 -19.45
N ASP A 459 2.91 9.16 -20.46
CA ASP A 459 1.88 9.33 -21.50
C ASP A 459 0.45 9.00 -21.00
N GLU A 460 0.34 8.17 -19.95
CA GLU A 460 -0.90 7.70 -19.33
C GLU A 460 -0.66 7.35 -17.84
N PRO A 461 -1.69 7.36 -16.97
CA PRO A 461 -1.52 6.96 -15.57
C PRO A 461 -1.02 5.52 -15.46
N LEU A 462 -0.15 5.26 -14.50
CA LEU A 462 0.37 3.92 -14.24
C LEU A 462 -0.78 3.00 -13.81
N SER A 463 -0.82 1.79 -14.36
CA SER A 463 -1.85 0.82 -13.99
C SER A 463 -1.66 0.36 -12.53
N ALA A 464 -2.77 0.31 -11.78
CA ALA A 464 -2.85 -0.28 -10.44
C ALA A 464 -2.54 -1.79 -10.40
N THR A 465 -2.31 -2.43 -11.55
CA THR A 465 -1.69 -3.76 -11.69
C THR A 465 -0.15 -3.67 -11.68
N GLY A 466 0.40 -2.77 -10.86
CA GLY A 466 1.79 -2.31 -10.96
C GLY A 466 2.86 -3.28 -10.47
N GLY A 467 4.09 -3.09 -10.97
CA GLY A 467 5.35 -3.46 -10.32
C GLY A 467 5.69 -4.94 -10.24
N GLU A 468 4.88 -5.73 -9.53
CA GLU A 468 5.20 -7.10 -9.10
C GLU A 468 5.00 -8.13 -10.24
N ALA A 469 5.88 -8.00 -11.25
CA ALA A 469 6.26 -9.01 -12.24
C ALA A 469 5.14 -9.99 -12.64
N ALA A 470 4.16 -9.48 -13.40
CA ALA A 470 2.98 -10.20 -13.87
C ALA A 470 3.32 -11.62 -14.39
N LEU A 471 2.52 -12.61 -13.96
CA LEU A 471 2.76 -14.02 -14.28
C LEU A 471 2.56 -14.28 -15.78
N ALA A 472 3.60 -14.74 -16.47
CA ALA A 472 3.54 -14.95 -17.91
C ALA A 472 2.89 -16.28 -18.28
N LEU A 473 3.30 -17.37 -17.62
CA LEU A 473 2.77 -18.74 -17.76
C LEU A 473 2.91 -19.48 -16.41
N PRO A 474 2.07 -19.21 -15.40
CA PRO A 474 2.15 -19.94 -14.14
C PRO A 474 1.80 -21.41 -14.37
N HIS A 475 2.80 -22.28 -14.26
CA HIS A 475 2.73 -23.70 -14.61
C HIS A 475 2.48 -24.59 -13.38
N SER A 476 2.97 -24.18 -12.21
CA SER A 476 2.83 -24.91 -10.94
C SER A 476 2.57 -23.93 -9.80
N VAL A 477 1.82 -24.37 -8.78
CA VAL A 477 1.47 -23.60 -7.59
C VAL A 477 1.33 -24.51 -6.37
N LEU A 478 2.02 -24.17 -5.28
CA LEU A 478 1.97 -24.89 -4.00
C LEU A 478 1.74 -23.91 -2.83
N ARG A 479 0.82 -24.24 -1.92
CA ARG A 479 0.67 -23.49 -0.65
C ARG A 479 1.62 -24.03 0.42
N LEU A 480 2.58 -23.21 0.81
CA LEU A 480 3.59 -23.55 1.81
C LEU A 480 3.03 -23.50 3.24
N SER A 481 3.66 -24.24 4.16
CA SER A 481 3.21 -24.39 5.56
C SER A 481 3.33 -23.12 6.43
N ASN A 482 4.06 -22.11 5.96
CA ASN A 482 4.10 -20.75 6.52
C ASN A 482 2.92 -19.86 6.04
N GLY A 483 2.10 -20.34 5.09
CA GLY A 483 1.00 -19.60 4.47
C GLY A 483 1.37 -18.88 3.17
N HIS A 484 2.67 -18.84 2.81
CA HIS A 484 3.16 -18.31 1.54
C HIS A 484 2.73 -19.21 0.38
N THR A 485 2.78 -18.67 -0.84
CA THR A 485 2.54 -19.42 -2.07
C THR A 485 3.85 -19.51 -2.85
N LEU A 486 4.22 -20.72 -3.27
CA LEU A 486 5.28 -20.93 -4.26
C LEU A 486 4.64 -21.04 -5.64
N ILE A 487 5.17 -20.33 -6.64
CA ILE A 487 4.69 -20.37 -8.03
C ILE A 487 5.87 -20.61 -8.97
N THR A 488 5.70 -21.56 -9.89
CA THR A 488 6.59 -21.71 -11.05
C THR A 488 6.00 -20.96 -12.23
N ASP A 489 6.65 -19.90 -12.69
CA ASP A 489 6.29 -19.18 -13.91
C ASP A 489 7.21 -19.62 -15.06
N GLY A 490 6.60 -20.28 -16.04
CA GLY A 490 7.28 -20.84 -17.21
C GLY A 490 7.78 -19.83 -18.23
N SER A 491 7.74 -18.52 -17.95
CA SER A 491 8.31 -17.52 -18.85
C SER A 491 8.65 -16.19 -18.17
N ALA A 492 9.58 -15.44 -18.77
CA ALA A 492 9.83 -14.03 -18.48
C ALA A 492 8.94 -13.06 -19.33
N GLY A 493 7.96 -13.57 -20.09
CA GLY A 493 7.03 -12.73 -20.88
C GLY A 493 6.19 -13.48 -21.93
N PRO A 494 5.23 -12.80 -22.60
CA PRO A 494 4.41 -13.40 -23.66
C PRO A 494 5.25 -13.81 -24.89
N PRO A 495 4.81 -14.82 -25.67
CA PRO A 495 5.57 -15.35 -26.80
C PRO A 495 5.81 -14.31 -27.92
N ASP A 496 6.96 -14.42 -28.58
CA ASP A 496 7.41 -13.44 -29.57
C ASP A 496 6.60 -13.49 -30.88
N ARG A 497 6.57 -12.37 -31.63
CA ARG A 497 5.80 -12.24 -32.89
C ARG A 497 6.28 -13.16 -34.03
N ARG A 498 7.30 -14.00 -33.82
CA ARG A 498 7.79 -15.01 -34.79
C ARG A 498 7.44 -16.44 -34.37
N GLY A 499 6.77 -16.63 -33.22
CA GLY A 499 6.36 -17.95 -32.74
C GLY A 499 7.52 -18.82 -32.27
N LEU A 500 8.67 -18.22 -31.96
CA LEU A 500 9.69 -18.89 -31.15
C LEU A 500 9.18 -18.92 -29.70
N GLY A 501 9.36 -20.05 -29.03
CA GLY A 501 8.88 -20.24 -27.66
C GLY A 501 9.45 -19.18 -26.71
N PRO A 502 8.75 -18.90 -25.59
CA PRO A 502 9.30 -18.08 -24.51
C PRO A 502 10.67 -18.60 -24.07
N ARG A 503 11.49 -17.68 -23.56
CA ARG A 503 12.80 -17.99 -22.96
C ARG A 503 12.83 -17.54 -21.52
N GLY A 504 13.61 -18.23 -20.71
CA GLY A 504 13.70 -17.97 -19.28
C GLY A 504 12.47 -18.48 -18.53
N GLY A 505 12.34 -18.02 -17.29
CA GLY A 505 11.27 -18.34 -16.34
C GLY A 505 11.73 -17.97 -14.94
N LYS A 506 10.87 -18.16 -13.95
CA LYS A 506 11.17 -17.83 -12.55
C LYS A 506 10.40 -18.75 -11.60
N ILE A 507 11.01 -19.04 -10.46
CA ILE A 507 10.32 -19.58 -9.28
C ILE A 507 10.15 -18.43 -8.29
N VAL A 508 8.94 -18.21 -7.78
CA VAL A 508 8.61 -17.10 -6.86
C VAL A 508 7.97 -17.66 -5.60
N GLU A 509 8.53 -17.36 -4.42
CA GLU A 509 7.82 -17.47 -3.14
C GLU A 509 7.24 -16.09 -2.79
N MET A 510 5.93 -16.03 -2.51
CA MET A 510 5.22 -14.81 -2.15
C MET A 510 4.43 -14.96 -0.85
N ASP A 511 4.31 -13.88 -0.09
CA ASP A 511 3.47 -13.87 1.11
C ASP A 511 1.96 -13.81 0.79
N ALA A 512 1.12 -13.83 1.82
CA ALA A 512 -0.33 -13.84 1.66
C ALA A 512 -0.91 -12.55 1.04
N ALA A 513 -0.15 -11.44 0.98
CA ALA A 513 -0.54 -10.21 0.28
C ALA A 513 -0.13 -10.22 -1.21
N GLY A 514 0.61 -11.23 -1.66
CA GLY A 514 1.12 -11.36 -3.03
C GLY A 514 2.56 -10.86 -3.21
N LYS A 515 3.15 -10.25 -2.17
CA LYS A 515 4.49 -9.67 -2.26
C LYS A 515 5.55 -10.75 -2.43
N THR A 516 6.47 -10.56 -3.37
CA THR A 516 7.60 -11.48 -3.56
C THR A 516 8.56 -11.45 -2.36
N ILE A 517 8.77 -12.62 -1.75
CA ILE A 517 9.70 -12.86 -0.63
C ILE A 517 11.03 -13.42 -1.13
N TRP A 518 11.00 -14.24 -2.19
CA TRP A 518 12.17 -14.84 -2.82
C TRP A 518 11.89 -15.14 -4.31
N GLU A 519 12.87 -14.93 -5.17
CA GLU A 519 12.83 -15.34 -6.58
C GLU A 519 14.11 -16.12 -6.95
N TYR A 520 13.96 -17.13 -7.82
CA TYR A 520 15.08 -17.70 -8.58
C TYR A 520 14.74 -17.79 -10.07
N SER A 521 15.57 -17.13 -10.90
CA SER A 521 15.43 -17.03 -12.36
C SER A 521 16.75 -17.26 -13.12
N ASP A 522 17.86 -17.56 -12.43
CA ASP A 522 19.17 -17.71 -13.07
C ASP A 522 19.31 -19.03 -13.86
N GLY A 523 19.59 -18.91 -15.17
CA GLY A 523 19.95 -20.03 -16.04
C GLY A 523 18.85 -21.07 -16.32
N ILE A 524 17.61 -20.87 -15.83
CA ILE A 524 16.45 -21.75 -16.12
C ILE A 524 15.70 -21.30 -17.38
N ASP A 525 15.03 -22.23 -18.06
CA ASP A 525 14.33 -21.99 -19.32
C ASP A 525 13.04 -22.82 -19.37
N PHE A 526 11.88 -22.14 -19.46
CA PHE A 526 10.56 -22.78 -19.48
C PHE A 526 10.33 -23.78 -18.33
N PRO A 527 10.59 -23.43 -17.04
CA PRO A 527 10.36 -24.34 -15.92
C PRO A 527 8.88 -24.71 -15.81
N HIS A 528 8.57 -25.91 -15.30
CA HIS A 528 7.19 -26.38 -15.12
C HIS A 528 6.76 -26.59 -13.67
N HIS A 529 7.62 -27.18 -12.82
CA HIS A 529 7.32 -27.52 -11.42
C HIS A 529 8.48 -27.10 -10.51
N ALA A 530 8.16 -26.75 -9.26
CA ALA A 530 9.15 -26.52 -8.22
C ALA A 530 8.63 -26.87 -6.81
N GLU A 531 9.38 -27.68 -6.07
CA GLU A 531 9.04 -28.12 -4.70
C GLU A 531 10.12 -27.69 -3.69
N LEU A 532 9.73 -27.26 -2.50
CA LEU A 532 10.69 -27.03 -1.41
C LEU A 532 11.12 -28.35 -0.75
N SER A 533 12.39 -28.45 -0.37
CA SER A 533 12.86 -29.56 0.45
C SER A 533 12.14 -29.57 1.82
N PRO A 534 11.93 -30.74 2.47
CA PRO A 534 11.23 -30.83 3.76
C PRO A 534 11.84 -30.02 4.92
N ASP A 535 13.04 -29.46 4.75
CA ASP A 535 13.71 -28.57 5.70
C ASP A 535 13.71 -27.08 5.29
N GLY A 536 13.05 -26.72 4.18
CA GLY A 536 12.83 -25.34 3.72
C GLY A 536 14.09 -24.61 3.23
N LYS A 537 15.16 -25.32 2.85
CA LYS A 537 16.46 -24.71 2.47
C LYS A 537 16.84 -24.87 1.01
N ARG A 538 16.18 -25.77 0.29
CA ARG A 538 16.45 -26.06 -1.12
C ARG A 538 15.14 -26.09 -1.89
N VAL A 539 15.19 -25.77 -3.17
CA VAL A 539 14.10 -26.02 -4.12
C VAL A 539 14.57 -27.03 -5.16
N LEU A 540 13.71 -28.00 -5.48
CA LEU A 540 13.85 -28.90 -6.62
C LEU A 540 13.08 -28.28 -7.78
N ILE A 541 13.69 -28.14 -8.96
CA ILE A 541 13.07 -27.46 -10.12
C ILE A 541 13.12 -28.36 -11.34
N ALA A 542 11.96 -28.58 -11.98
CA ALA A 542 11.86 -29.16 -13.32
C ALA A 542 12.11 -28.07 -14.37
N ASP A 543 13.38 -27.92 -14.78
CA ASP A 543 13.86 -26.94 -15.76
C ASP A 543 13.75 -27.54 -17.17
N THR A 544 12.50 -27.55 -17.65
CA THR A 544 12.01 -28.34 -18.78
C THR A 544 12.69 -27.98 -20.10
N GLY A 545 12.88 -26.69 -20.41
CA GLY A 545 13.54 -26.22 -21.63
C GLY A 545 15.01 -26.64 -21.70
N ASN A 546 15.71 -26.62 -20.56
CA ASN A 546 17.09 -27.12 -20.44
C ASN A 546 17.21 -28.65 -20.35
N ASN A 547 16.09 -29.39 -20.40
CA ASN A 547 16.03 -30.85 -20.32
C ASN A 547 16.64 -31.43 -19.02
N ARG A 548 16.45 -30.75 -17.89
CA ARG A 548 17.07 -31.15 -16.61
C ARG A 548 16.13 -30.99 -15.41
N VAL A 549 16.49 -31.64 -14.31
CA VAL A 549 16.04 -31.28 -12.96
C VAL A 549 17.25 -30.75 -12.19
N ILE A 550 17.05 -29.71 -11.37
CA ILE A 550 18.08 -29.12 -10.52
C ILE A 550 17.63 -29.00 -9.07
N GLU A 551 18.59 -29.08 -8.15
CA GLU A 551 18.40 -28.75 -6.73
C GLU A 551 19.16 -27.46 -6.43
N VAL A 552 18.49 -26.41 -5.91
CA VAL A 552 19.07 -25.08 -5.68
C VAL A 552 19.00 -24.69 -4.21
N GLU A 553 20.09 -24.13 -3.67
CA GLU A 553 20.20 -23.61 -2.30
C GLU A 553 19.55 -22.22 -2.18
N ILE A 554 18.40 -22.14 -1.50
CA ILE A 554 17.55 -20.93 -1.43
C ILE A 554 18.32 -19.72 -0.91
N ALA A 555 19.15 -19.92 0.12
CA ALA A 555 19.92 -18.87 0.78
C ALA A 555 21.10 -18.29 -0.05
N THR A 556 21.42 -18.87 -1.21
CA THR A 556 22.58 -18.47 -2.03
C THR A 556 22.32 -18.43 -3.54
N GLY A 557 21.19 -18.97 -4.01
CA GLY A 557 20.91 -19.19 -5.44
C GLY A 557 21.78 -20.28 -6.09
N ARG A 558 22.58 -21.02 -5.32
CA ARG A 558 23.56 -21.97 -5.84
C ARG A 558 22.92 -23.30 -6.22
N VAL A 559 23.08 -23.71 -7.48
CA VAL A 559 22.80 -25.10 -7.91
C VAL A 559 23.70 -26.07 -7.13
N LEU A 560 23.08 -27.02 -6.43
CA LEU A 560 23.71 -28.07 -5.64
C LEU A 560 23.82 -29.40 -6.40
N TRP A 561 22.93 -29.63 -7.36
CA TRP A 561 22.84 -30.84 -8.19
C TRP A 561 22.10 -30.53 -9.49
N ASP A 562 22.52 -31.15 -10.59
CA ASP A 562 21.96 -31.01 -11.94
C ASP A 562 21.97 -32.38 -12.61
N THR A 563 20.82 -32.82 -13.15
CA THR A 563 20.71 -34.15 -13.79
C THR A 563 21.59 -34.32 -15.03
N ARG A 564 22.20 -33.25 -15.56
CA ARG A 564 23.14 -33.32 -16.70
C ARG A 564 24.56 -33.73 -16.29
N ASP A 565 24.90 -33.62 -15.00
CA ASP A 565 26.19 -34.06 -14.44
C ASP A 565 26.22 -35.57 -14.12
N ILE A 566 25.09 -36.27 -14.31
CA ILE A 566 24.93 -37.71 -14.14
C ILE A 566 24.46 -38.38 -15.43
N GLN A 567 24.67 -39.71 -15.53
CA GLN A 567 24.07 -40.55 -16.55
C GLN A 567 23.08 -41.51 -15.87
N LEU A 568 21.89 -41.68 -16.43
CA LEU A 568 20.92 -42.64 -15.88
C LEU A 568 21.41 -44.07 -16.10
N SER A 569 21.10 -44.98 -15.18
CA SER A 569 21.60 -46.37 -15.20
C SER A 569 21.12 -47.21 -16.38
N ASP A 570 20.12 -46.75 -17.14
CA ASP A 570 19.68 -47.35 -18.42
C ASP A 570 20.48 -46.82 -19.63
N GLY A 571 21.41 -45.89 -19.41
CA GLY A 571 22.24 -45.23 -20.42
C GLY A 571 21.64 -43.94 -20.99
N SER A 572 20.43 -43.54 -20.57
CA SER A 572 19.70 -42.38 -21.11
C SER A 572 19.95 -41.07 -20.34
N HIS A 573 19.34 -39.99 -20.84
CA HIS A 573 19.21 -38.70 -20.17
C HIS A 573 17.73 -38.25 -20.23
N LEU A 574 17.34 -37.33 -19.34
CA LEU A 574 16.01 -36.72 -19.36
C LEU A 574 15.77 -35.94 -20.66
N ASN A 575 14.51 -35.84 -21.08
CA ASN A 575 14.08 -35.15 -22.28
C ASN A 575 12.77 -34.41 -21.97
N TYR A 576 12.88 -33.10 -21.79
CA TYR A 576 11.78 -32.21 -21.43
C TYR A 576 11.04 -32.70 -20.17
N PRO A 577 11.72 -32.82 -19.00
CA PRO A 577 11.07 -33.24 -17.77
C PRO A 577 10.09 -32.15 -17.32
N ASN A 578 8.83 -32.53 -17.11
CA ASN A 578 7.76 -31.58 -16.78
C ASN A 578 7.55 -31.42 -15.28
N ASP A 579 8.00 -32.37 -14.47
CA ASP A 579 7.67 -32.46 -13.06
C ASP A 579 8.72 -33.33 -12.35
N ALA A 580 8.96 -33.02 -11.08
CA ALA A 580 9.88 -33.71 -10.20
C ALA A 580 9.62 -33.39 -8.72
N ASN A 581 9.59 -34.41 -7.87
CA ASN A 581 9.24 -34.31 -6.44
C ASN A 581 10.27 -35.07 -5.56
N TYR A 582 10.43 -34.65 -4.31
CA TYR A 582 11.25 -35.36 -3.31
C TYR A 582 10.53 -36.60 -2.78
N LEU A 583 11.23 -37.74 -2.69
CA LEU A 583 10.71 -38.94 -2.04
C LEU A 583 11.21 -39.10 -0.59
N PRO A 584 10.44 -39.76 0.31
CA PRO A 584 10.78 -39.88 1.73
C PRO A 584 12.09 -40.62 2.06
N ASP A 585 12.67 -41.38 1.11
CA ASP A 585 13.97 -42.05 1.26
C ASP A 585 15.15 -41.24 0.70
N GLY A 586 14.89 -40.07 0.08
CA GLY A 586 15.89 -39.19 -0.50
C GLY A 586 16.10 -39.36 -2.02
N ASP A 587 15.27 -40.16 -2.68
CA ASP A 587 15.16 -40.23 -4.14
C ASP A 587 14.32 -39.10 -4.73
N PHE A 588 14.23 -39.08 -6.06
CA PHE A 588 13.40 -38.18 -6.85
C PHE A 588 12.43 -38.98 -7.74
N LEU A 589 11.15 -38.64 -7.69
CA LEU A 589 10.17 -39.00 -8.72
C LEU A 589 10.26 -37.95 -9.83
N ILE A 590 10.26 -38.36 -11.10
CA ILE A 590 10.46 -37.45 -12.25
C ILE A 590 9.57 -37.87 -13.44
N THR A 591 8.82 -36.90 -13.97
CA THR A 591 7.96 -37.06 -15.16
C THR A 591 8.72 -36.67 -16.44
N ASP A 592 9.41 -37.66 -17.04
CA ASP A 592 10.30 -37.54 -18.21
C ASP A 592 9.48 -37.56 -19.54
N ARG A 593 8.73 -36.48 -19.77
CA ARG A 593 7.65 -36.36 -20.75
C ARG A 593 8.00 -36.84 -22.16
N ASN A 594 9.06 -36.31 -22.77
CA ASN A 594 9.37 -36.63 -24.18
C ASN A 594 10.07 -37.99 -24.34
N ASN A 595 10.53 -38.61 -23.24
CA ASN A 595 10.88 -40.02 -23.20
C ASN A 595 9.69 -40.94 -22.85
N HIS A 596 8.51 -40.38 -22.59
CA HIS A 596 7.24 -41.10 -22.40
C HIS A 596 7.26 -42.11 -21.25
N ARG A 597 7.80 -41.68 -20.11
CA ARG A 597 7.93 -42.46 -18.89
C ARG A 597 7.84 -41.58 -17.64
N VAL A 598 7.62 -42.23 -16.50
CA VAL A 598 7.86 -41.67 -15.16
C VAL A 598 8.93 -42.54 -14.51
N LEU A 599 9.84 -41.93 -13.75
CA LEU A 599 11.01 -42.57 -13.15
C LEU A 599 11.08 -42.30 -11.65
N VAL A 600 11.60 -43.26 -10.87
CA VAL A 600 12.24 -42.97 -9.59
C VAL A 600 13.75 -43.15 -9.75
N ILE A 601 14.54 -42.13 -9.39
CA ILE A 601 16.00 -42.15 -9.43
C ILE A 601 16.62 -41.71 -8.10
N ASP A 602 17.81 -42.23 -7.80
CA ASP A 602 18.67 -41.63 -6.78
C ASP A 602 19.50 -40.45 -7.32
N ARG A 603 20.18 -39.72 -6.43
CA ARG A 603 21.09 -38.60 -6.76
C ARG A 603 22.22 -38.96 -7.73
N TYR A 604 22.55 -40.25 -7.90
CA TYR A 604 23.62 -40.73 -8.77
C TYR A 604 23.10 -41.21 -10.14
N GLY A 605 21.78 -41.18 -10.37
CA GLY A 605 21.15 -41.62 -11.62
C GLY A 605 20.78 -43.11 -11.65
N GLN A 606 20.83 -43.82 -10.51
CA GLN A 606 20.32 -45.19 -10.46
C GLN A 606 18.80 -45.16 -10.55
N VAL A 607 18.26 -45.62 -11.69
CA VAL A 607 16.82 -45.84 -11.86
C VAL A 607 16.40 -46.99 -10.95
N LYS A 608 15.58 -46.71 -9.94
CA LYS A 608 15.01 -47.74 -9.05
C LYS A 608 13.64 -48.22 -9.52
N TRP A 609 12.87 -47.37 -10.19
CA TRP A 609 11.56 -47.69 -10.77
C TRP A 609 11.32 -46.93 -12.08
N GLN A 610 10.51 -47.51 -12.97
CA GLN A 610 10.03 -46.85 -14.18
C GLN A 610 8.63 -47.38 -14.54
N PHE A 611 7.73 -46.48 -14.94
CA PHE A 611 6.56 -46.83 -15.74
C PHE A 611 6.60 -46.10 -17.10
N GLY A 612 6.02 -46.71 -18.14
CA GLY A 612 6.30 -46.32 -19.51
C GLY A 612 7.63 -46.90 -20.01
N LYS A 613 8.05 -46.47 -21.20
CA LYS A 613 9.24 -47.02 -21.88
C LYS A 613 9.97 -45.93 -22.65
N THR A 614 11.25 -45.75 -22.34
CA THR A 614 12.14 -44.72 -22.88
C THR A 614 12.00 -44.54 -24.39
N SER A 615 11.50 -43.37 -24.78
CA SER A 615 11.27 -42.91 -26.16
C SER A 615 10.28 -43.77 -26.99
N VAL A 616 9.41 -44.58 -26.36
CA VAL A 616 8.41 -45.42 -27.03
C VAL A 616 6.99 -45.01 -26.60
N PRO A 617 6.28 -44.18 -27.38
CA PRO A 617 4.92 -43.75 -27.04
C PRO A 617 3.90 -44.85 -27.31
N GLY A 618 2.98 -45.07 -26.39
CA GLY A 618 1.86 -46.00 -26.53
C GLY A 618 0.67 -45.58 -25.68
N ASN A 619 -0.37 -46.41 -25.66
CA ASN A 619 -1.61 -46.18 -24.89
C ASN A 619 -2.20 -47.49 -24.34
N ASP A 620 -1.34 -48.50 -24.15
CA ASP A 620 -1.69 -49.76 -23.52
C ASP A 620 -1.49 -49.66 -21.98
N GLY A 621 -1.46 -50.82 -21.30
CA GLY A 621 -1.22 -50.91 -19.86
C GLY A 621 0.26 -50.86 -19.44
N ALA A 622 1.19 -50.52 -20.34
CA ALA A 622 2.64 -50.49 -20.08
C ALA A 622 3.36 -49.26 -20.67
N HIS A 623 2.75 -48.53 -21.60
CA HIS A 623 3.30 -47.34 -22.26
C HIS A 623 2.47 -46.08 -21.96
N LEU A 624 3.15 -44.95 -21.84
CA LEU A 624 2.58 -43.61 -21.74
C LEU A 624 2.71 -42.86 -23.09
N ARG A 625 2.11 -41.68 -23.20
CA ARG A 625 2.32 -40.73 -24.30
C ARG A 625 2.38 -39.31 -23.75
N THR A 626 3.61 -38.81 -23.59
CA THR A 626 3.91 -37.50 -22.99
C THR A 626 3.13 -37.25 -21.69
N PRO A 627 3.44 -37.98 -20.61
CA PRO A 627 2.91 -37.67 -19.28
C PRO A 627 3.36 -36.27 -18.83
N HIS A 628 2.65 -35.66 -17.89
CA HIS A 628 2.90 -34.26 -17.47
C HIS A 628 3.26 -34.10 -15.99
N ASN A 629 2.48 -34.65 -15.07
CA ASN A 629 2.75 -34.73 -13.63
C ASN A 629 2.50 -36.20 -13.17
N ALA A 630 3.23 -36.67 -12.16
CA ALA A 630 2.96 -37.94 -11.48
C ALA A 630 3.40 -37.98 -10.00
N ASP A 631 2.45 -38.14 -9.07
CA ASP A 631 2.71 -38.19 -7.62
C ASP A 631 2.82 -39.60 -7.01
N LEU A 632 3.59 -39.73 -5.93
CA LEU A 632 3.65 -40.93 -5.10
C LEU A 632 2.53 -40.93 -4.04
N LEU A 633 1.63 -41.91 -4.12
CA LEU A 633 0.52 -42.05 -3.19
C LEU A 633 0.92 -42.77 -1.88
N PRO A 634 0.19 -42.57 -0.76
CA PRO A 634 0.51 -43.20 0.54
C PRO A 634 0.44 -44.73 0.59
N ASN A 635 -0.13 -45.40 -0.43
CA ASN A 635 -0.10 -46.85 -0.60
C ASN A 635 1.18 -47.35 -1.29
N GLY A 636 1.99 -46.44 -1.85
CA GLY A 636 3.17 -46.73 -2.67
C GLY A 636 2.89 -46.81 -4.18
N ASP A 637 1.63 -46.67 -4.61
CA ASP A 637 1.27 -46.60 -6.02
C ASP A 637 1.52 -45.16 -6.53
N VAL A 638 1.69 -44.98 -7.84
CA VAL A 638 1.98 -43.68 -8.48
C VAL A 638 0.79 -43.27 -9.37
N ILE A 639 0.23 -42.08 -9.14
CA ILE A 639 -0.79 -41.51 -10.04
C ILE A 639 -0.11 -40.75 -11.18
N ILE A 640 -0.65 -40.78 -12.40
CA ILE A 640 0.01 -40.23 -13.59
C ILE A 640 -1.00 -39.55 -14.51
N ALA A 641 -0.75 -38.29 -14.87
CA ALA A 641 -1.46 -37.59 -15.93
C ALA A 641 -0.86 -37.93 -17.32
N ASP A 642 -1.44 -38.93 -18.00
CA ASP A 642 -0.98 -39.44 -19.31
C ASP A 642 -1.54 -38.59 -20.46
N SER A 643 -1.09 -37.33 -20.53
CA SER A 643 -1.81 -36.22 -21.17
C SER A 643 -2.25 -36.44 -22.63
N ASN A 644 -1.38 -36.96 -23.51
CA ASN A 644 -1.76 -37.15 -24.92
C ASN A 644 -2.52 -38.46 -25.18
N ASN A 645 -2.76 -39.28 -24.13
CA ASN A 645 -3.72 -40.37 -24.16
C ASN A 645 -5.07 -39.99 -23.50
N ASN A 646 -5.22 -38.76 -22.99
CA ASN A 646 -6.45 -38.23 -22.37
C ASN A 646 -6.98 -39.09 -21.20
N ARG A 647 -6.09 -39.59 -20.35
CA ARG A 647 -6.44 -40.40 -19.16
C ARG A 647 -5.59 -40.03 -17.96
N ILE A 648 -6.13 -40.30 -16.77
CA ILE A 648 -5.36 -40.45 -15.54
C ILE A 648 -5.25 -41.96 -15.25
N ILE A 649 -4.10 -42.42 -14.74
CA ILE A 649 -3.92 -43.80 -14.27
C ILE A 649 -3.26 -43.83 -12.89
N GLU A 650 -3.54 -44.86 -12.10
CA GLU A 650 -2.81 -45.20 -10.87
C GLU A 650 -2.03 -46.50 -11.11
N VAL A 651 -0.74 -46.51 -10.81
CA VAL A 651 0.21 -47.57 -11.17
C VAL A 651 0.93 -48.07 -9.93
N SER A 652 0.69 -49.34 -9.59
CA SER A 652 1.36 -49.98 -8.45
C SER A 652 2.88 -50.17 -8.65
N PRO A 653 3.69 -50.31 -7.58
CA PRO A 653 5.13 -50.58 -7.64
C PRO A 653 5.54 -51.72 -8.57
N ALA A 654 4.65 -52.70 -8.78
CA ALA A 654 4.84 -53.82 -9.69
C ALA A 654 4.68 -53.45 -11.20
N GLY A 655 4.52 -52.17 -11.53
CA GLY A 655 4.36 -51.68 -12.91
C GLY A 655 3.00 -51.99 -13.52
N LYS A 656 1.97 -52.21 -12.68
CA LYS A 656 0.62 -52.56 -13.12
C LYS A 656 -0.36 -51.43 -12.79
N VAL A 657 -1.08 -50.96 -13.81
CA VAL A 657 -2.25 -50.09 -13.66
C VAL A 657 -3.29 -50.76 -12.75
N VAL A 658 -3.70 -50.08 -11.67
CA VAL A 658 -4.71 -50.54 -10.71
C VAL A 658 -6.02 -49.75 -10.83
N TRP A 659 -5.96 -48.51 -11.30
CA TRP A 659 -7.12 -47.65 -11.59
C TRP A 659 -6.85 -46.81 -12.85
N GLU A 660 -7.89 -46.50 -13.63
CA GLU A 660 -7.81 -45.64 -14.82
C GLU A 660 -9.09 -44.80 -14.93
N TYR A 661 -8.91 -43.50 -15.19
CA TYR A 661 -9.99 -42.57 -15.53
C TYR A 661 -9.81 -42.08 -16.97
N CYS A 662 -10.52 -42.74 -17.89
CA CYS A 662 -10.53 -42.45 -19.34
C CYS A 662 -11.98 -42.28 -19.86
N PRO A 663 -12.71 -41.24 -19.39
CA PRO A 663 -14.11 -41.01 -19.77
C PRO A 663 -14.26 -40.77 -21.29
N GLN A 664 -15.45 -41.06 -21.81
CA GLN A 664 -15.73 -41.03 -23.25
C GLN A 664 -16.86 -40.04 -23.61
N GLY A 665 -16.88 -39.60 -24.86
CA GLY A 665 -17.88 -38.65 -25.37
C GLY A 665 -17.77 -37.28 -24.69
N ALA A 666 -18.91 -36.68 -24.33
CA ALA A 666 -18.96 -35.32 -23.75
C ALA A 666 -18.32 -35.19 -22.35
N ARG A 667 -17.89 -36.30 -21.71
CA ARG A 667 -17.11 -36.28 -20.46
C ARG A 667 -15.60 -36.46 -20.68
N ALA A 668 -15.15 -36.73 -21.90
CA ALA A 668 -13.76 -37.07 -22.20
C ALA A 668 -12.79 -35.95 -21.79
N LEU A 669 -11.68 -36.35 -21.16
CA LEU A 669 -10.57 -35.45 -20.89
C LEU A 669 -9.91 -35.00 -22.20
N ASN A 670 -9.25 -33.86 -22.15
CA ASN A 670 -8.56 -33.25 -23.27
C ASN A 670 -7.25 -32.64 -22.77
N TRP A 671 -6.18 -33.41 -22.88
CA TRP A 671 -4.85 -33.05 -22.44
C TRP A 671 -4.77 -32.69 -20.95
N PRO A 672 -5.18 -33.60 -20.05
CA PRO A 672 -5.06 -33.39 -18.61
C PRO A 672 -3.58 -33.32 -18.20
N ARG A 673 -3.25 -32.48 -17.22
CA ARG A 673 -1.83 -32.20 -16.86
C ARG A 673 -1.43 -32.63 -15.46
N ASP A 674 -2.39 -32.73 -14.55
CA ASP A 674 -2.19 -32.95 -13.11
C ASP A 674 -3.39 -33.71 -12.52
N ALA A 675 -3.18 -34.51 -11.47
CA ALA A 675 -4.17 -35.41 -10.90
C ALA A 675 -3.95 -35.90 -9.45
N ASP A 676 -4.14 -35.02 -8.47
CA ASP A 676 -4.11 -35.31 -7.02
C ASP A 676 -5.08 -36.42 -6.52
N ARG A 677 -4.62 -37.32 -5.65
CA ARG A 677 -5.49 -38.24 -4.86
C ARG A 677 -5.81 -37.63 -3.50
N LEU A 678 -7.05 -37.17 -3.34
CA LEU A 678 -7.53 -36.49 -2.14
C LEU A 678 -7.75 -37.44 -0.95
N ALA A 679 -7.70 -36.88 0.27
CA ALA A 679 -7.88 -37.63 1.53
C ALA A 679 -9.27 -38.27 1.72
N ASN A 680 -10.26 -37.92 0.90
CA ASN A 680 -11.58 -38.56 0.85
C ASN A 680 -11.62 -39.79 -0.10
N GLY A 681 -10.54 -40.05 -0.85
CA GLY A 681 -10.42 -41.10 -1.86
C GLY A 681 -10.67 -40.64 -3.30
N ASN A 682 -11.24 -39.44 -3.50
CA ASN A 682 -11.49 -38.87 -4.82
C ASN A 682 -10.17 -38.45 -5.51
N THR A 683 -10.22 -38.21 -6.82
CA THR A 683 -9.11 -37.60 -7.58
C THR A 683 -9.53 -36.19 -8.01
N LEU A 684 -8.71 -35.19 -7.72
CA LEU A 684 -8.80 -33.85 -8.31
C LEU A 684 -7.98 -33.86 -9.60
N ILE A 685 -8.47 -33.29 -10.71
CA ILE A 685 -7.85 -33.42 -12.04
C ILE A 685 -7.92 -32.10 -12.79
N THR A 686 -6.78 -31.65 -13.35
CA THR A 686 -6.76 -30.55 -14.33
C THR A 686 -7.03 -31.08 -15.73
N ASP A 687 -8.04 -30.52 -16.41
CA ASP A 687 -8.47 -30.95 -17.74
C ASP A 687 -8.23 -29.81 -18.75
N SER A 688 -6.95 -29.54 -19.01
CA SER A 688 -6.44 -28.23 -19.42
C SER A 688 -7.09 -27.66 -20.69
N LYS A 689 -7.26 -28.45 -21.76
CA LYS A 689 -7.87 -27.96 -23.01
C LYS A 689 -9.40 -27.90 -22.96
N ASN A 690 -10.02 -28.45 -21.92
CA ASN A 690 -11.45 -28.28 -21.65
C ASN A 690 -11.72 -27.11 -20.68
N GLY A 691 -10.67 -26.39 -20.24
CA GLY A 691 -10.79 -25.17 -19.43
C GLY A 691 -11.42 -25.42 -18.05
N ARG A 692 -11.06 -26.53 -17.39
CA ARG A 692 -11.67 -26.92 -16.12
C ARG A 692 -10.76 -27.69 -15.17
N VAL A 693 -11.12 -27.68 -13.90
CA VAL A 693 -10.66 -28.64 -12.88
C VAL A 693 -11.89 -29.41 -12.38
N ILE A 694 -11.75 -30.72 -12.16
CA ILE A 694 -12.83 -31.61 -11.70
C ILE A 694 -12.38 -32.48 -10.53
N GLU A 695 -13.29 -32.78 -9.59
CA GLU A 695 -13.11 -33.82 -8.58
C GLU A 695 -13.96 -35.04 -8.94
N VAL A 696 -13.37 -36.24 -8.96
CA VAL A 696 -14.02 -37.50 -9.37
C VAL A 696 -13.91 -38.58 -8.30
N THR A 697 -14.97 -39.37 -8.10
CA THR A 697 -14.93 -40.52 -7.18
C THR A 697 -14.06 -41.66 -7.74
N PRO A 698 -13.68 -42.66 -6.91
CA PRO A 698 -13.04 -43.89 -7.40
C PRO A 698 -13.82 -44.61 -8.51
N GLU A 699 -15.15 -44.47 -8.54
CA GLU A 699 -16.05 -45.01 -9.58
C GLU A 699 -16.10 -44.16 -10.86
N GLY A 700 -15.55 -42.94 -10.84
CA GLY A 700 -15.46 -42.03 -11.99
C GLY A 700 -16.64 -41.05 -12.14
N ASP A 701 -17.45 -40.84 -11.11
CA ASP A 701 -18.48 -39.80 -11.10
C ASP A 701 -17.90 -38.45 -10.67
N VAL A 702 -18.25 -37.38 -11.41
CA VAL A 702 -17.78 -36.01 -11.12
C VAL A 702 -18.63 -35.42 -10.00
N VAL A 703 -17.99 -35.01 -8.90
CA VAL A 703 -18.64 -34.47 -7.69
C VAL A 703 -18.40 -32.98 -7.47
N TRP A 704 -17.36 -32.42 -8.08
CA TRP A 704 -17.08 -30.97 -8.12
C TRP A 704 -16.46 -30.60 -9.48
N GLU A 705 -16.74 -29.39 -9.97
CA GLU A 705 -16.22 -28.88 -11.25
C GLU A 705 -16.15 -27.35 -11.24
N PHE A 706 -15.03 -26.79 -11.69
CA PHE A 706 -14.85 -25.35 -11.92
C PHE A 706 -14.36 -25.08 -13.34
N ARG A 707 -14.89 -24.03 -14.01
CA ARG A 707 -14.80 -23.82 -15.47
C ARG A 707 -14.34 -22.45 -15.95
N ASP A 708 -14.08 -21.49 -15.06
CA ASP A 708 -13.58 -20.16 -15.45
C ASP A 708 -12.05 -20.20 -15.57
N LEU A 709 -11.54 -21.03 -16.49
CA LEU A 709 -10.10 -21.32 -16.62
C LEU A 709 -9.69 -21.42 -18.10
N GLN A 710 -8.50 -20.93 -18.43
CA GLN A 710 -7.88 -21.06 -19.74
C GLN A 710 -6.56 -21.81 -19.61
N MET A 711 -6.50 -23.06 -20.09
CA MET A 711 -5.32 -23.94 -19.96
C MET A 711 -4.78 -24.03 -18.51
N PRO A 712 -5.59 -24.43 -17.51
CA PRO A 712 -5.07 -24.67 -16.17
C PRO A 712 -4.05 -25.82 -16.18
N TYR A 713 -2.96 -25.71 -15.42
CA TYR A 713 -1.92 -26.74 -15.36
C TYR A 713 -2.05 -27.64 -14.14
N GLU A 714 -2.14 -27.05 -12.95
CA GLU A 714 -1.96 -27.70 -11.65
C GLU A 714 -3.03 -27.18 -10.67
N ALA A 715 -3.59 -28.04 -9.81
CA ALA A 715 -4.68 -27.68 -8.91
C ALA A 715 -4.68 -28.44 -7.57
N ASP A 716 -4.18 -27.75 -6.55
CA ASP A 716 -3.90 -28.24 -5.19
C ASP A 716 -5.14 -28.11 -4.26
N ARG A 717 -5.48 -29.15 -3.46
CA ARG A 717 -6.60 -29.11 -2.49
C ARG A 717 -6.11 -28.70 -1.11
N LEU A 718 -6.38 -27.45 -0.74
CA LEU A 718 -5.92 -26.84 0.50
C LEU A 718 -6.63 -27.40 1.75
N LEU A 719 -5.94 -27.30 2.90
CA LEU A 719 -6.44 -27.74 4.23
C LEU A 719 -7.72 -27.04 4.70
N ASN A 720 -8.05 -25.87 4.14
CA ASN A 720 -9.31 -25.15 4.40
C ASN A 720 -10.49 -25.69 3.57
N GLY A 721 -10.25 -26.60 2.63
CA GLY A 721 -11.21 -27.17 1.69
C GLY A 721 -11.23 -26.49 0.31
N ASN A 722 -10.60 -25.32 0.15
CA ASN A 722 -10.53 -24.61 -1.12
C ASN A 722 -9.61 -25.32 -2.12
N THR A 723 -9.74 -25.00 -3.40
CA THR A 723 -8.80 -25.42 -4.47
C THR A 723 -7.92 -24.24 -4.85
N LEU A 724 -6.60 -24.39 -4.82
CA LEU A 724 -5.65 -23.45 -5.40
C LEU A 724 -5.33 -23.91 -6.83
N ILE A 725 -5.37 -23.03 -7.83
CA ILE A 725 -5.31 -23.42 -9.26
C ILE A 725 -4.36 -22.49 -10.02
N SER A 726 -3.44 -23.06 -10.78
CA SER A 726 -2.66 -22.32 -11.79
C SER A 726 -3.46 -22.21 -13.09
N ASP A 727 -3.92 -20.99 -13.41
CA ASP A 727 -4.80 -20.68 -14.54
C ASP A 727 -3.98 -20.03 -15.67
N SER A 728 -3.06 -20.83 -16.23
CA SER A 728 -1.87 -20.37 -16.95
C SER A 728 -2.15 -19.47 -18.15
N GLY A 729 -3.21 -19.76 -18.90
CA GLY A 729 -3.62 -18.99 -20.07
C GLY A 729 -4.42 -17.74 -19.74
N ASN A 730 -4.90 -17.57 -18.50
CA ASN A 730 -5.43 -16.31 -17.98
C ASN A 730 -4.39 -15.50 -17.20
N HIS A 731 -3.11 -15.92 -17.25
CA HIS A 731 -1.97 -15.22 -16.63
C HIS A 731 -2.12 -15.03 -15.10
N ARG A 732 -2.82 -15.97 -14.43
CA ARG A 732 -3.17 -15.87 -13.02
C ARG A 732 -3.09 -17.21 -12.27
N VAL A 733 -3.09 -17.12 -10.95
CA VAL A 733 -3.35 -18.20 -10.00
C VAL A 733 -4.55 -17.77 -9.16
N ILE A 734 -5.45 -18.70 -8.83
CA ILE A 734 -6.68 -18.43 -8.06
C ILE A 734 -6.88 -19.43 -6.92
N GLU A 735 -7.44 -18.98 -5.80
CA GLU A 735 -8.01 -19.86 -4.78
C GLU A 735 -9.55 -19.82 -4.89
N VAL A 736 -10.18 -20.99 -4.97
CA VAL A 736 -11.61 -21.19 -5.22
C VAL A 736 -12.23 -21.98 -4.07
N ASP A 737 -13.31 -21.47 -3.48
CA ASP A 737 -14.02 -22.17 -2.40
C ASP A 737 -14.83 -23.39 -2.89
N PRO A 738 -15.27 -24.30 -2.00
CA PRO A 738 -16.10 -25.45 -2.37
C PRO A 738 -17.42 -25.11 -3.07
N LEU A 739 -17.88 -23.85 -3.05
CA LEU A 739 -19.08 -23.37 -3.74
C LEU A 739 -18.77 -22.84 -5.15
N GLY A 740 -17.50 -22.82 -5.56
CA GLY A 740 -17.05 -22.33 -6.87
C GLY A 740 -16.81 -20.82 -6.92
N LYS A 741 -16.69 -20.14 -5.78
CA LYS A 741 -16.37 -18.70 -5.74
C LYS A 741 -14.85 -18.51 -5.65
N ILE A 742 -14.29 -17.66 -6.49
CA ILE A 742 -12.90 -17.17 -6.32
C ILE A 742 -12.83 -16.34 -5.02
N VAL A 743 -11.90 -16.70 -4.13
CA VAL A 743 -11.68 -16.05 -2.83
C VAL A 743 -10.30 -15.38 -2.72
N TRP A 744 -9.35 -15.73 -3.58
CA TRP A 744 -8.06 -15.06 -3.76
C TRP A 744 -7.60 -15.19 -5.22
N VAL A 745 -6.82 -14.23 -5.72
CA VAL A 745 -6.26 -14.25 -7.10
C VAL A 745 -4.95 -13.46 -7.14
N TYR A 746 -3.98 -13.96 -7.91
CA TYR A 746 -2.69 -13.30 -8.14
C TYR A 746 -2.18 -13.51 -9.58
N PRO A 747 -1.62 -12.49 -10.27
CA PRO A 747 -1.82 -11.08 -9.96
C PRO A 747 -3.31 -10.76 -10.09
N PHE A 748 -3.88 -10.07 -9.10
CA PHE A 748 -5.26 -9.63 -9.17
C PHE A 748 -5.37 -8.52 -10.21
N ASN A 749 -6.36 -8.65 -11.09
CA ASN A 749 -6.63 -7.69 -12.16
C ASN A 749 -8.09 -7.19 -12.01
N PRO A 750 -8.33 -5.91 -11.65
CA PRO A 750 -9.67 -5.34 -11.54
C PRO A 750 -10.27 -5.08 -12.93
N SER A 751 -11.03 -6.06 -13.45
CA SER A 751 -11.79 -6.00 -14.71
C SER A 751 -13.20 -5.44 -14.54
#